data_AF-A0A3N0IWC5-F1
#
_entry.id   AF-A0A3N0IWC5-F1
#
_cell.length_a   1.000
_cell.length_b   1.000
_cell.length_c   1.000
_cell.angle_alpha   90.00
_cell.angle_beta   90.00
_cell.angle_gamma   90.00
#
_symmetry.space_group_name_H-M   'P 1'
#
loop_
_entity.id
_entity.type
_entity.pdbx_description
1 polymer ?
#
loop_
_entity_poly.entity_id
_entity_poly.type
_entity_poly.pdbx_seq_one_letter_code
_entity_poly.pdbx_strand_id
1 'polypeptide(L)'
;MGNVLRVFVRDILRLFKAPAALVVAIVLVILPSLYTWFNVVGFWNPYDDTGNLRVCVVNEDAGADNALMGRLQLGDEVVDQLHANDQLGWTFTDRETALEEVRSGKSYAAFIIPEQFSEDFTTLLTGEFHQPQLEYYVNEKAGAVSPKITDTGATTLDQTINSSFVSTVSSVVADTVDGKLAEAKNELETSQAGVATQFEKAKATIADGRASIAGLAEATQGAVGRAQDAKASLGGAKDDIALLSDQLVQVSALTAATQSDLGLFSTSMLSVMDQSSLLASQAAAKANASVGTAASAVVKAQGEVGGAVESGQAAADQNAAVIEQLKAMQQALPDDDPAKELLGQTVDSLETRNADLKQALSDAGAVADAMGGAAQTISGASDAVNAAVQGTLGSADDYRSTLTSTTLPAVNSALSQIGGTAGSLAAAVSNQTLLVDQASLVLDQLVSTLGTTRTALDQTDALLAGLETSLDTVQTDLVALGTSGALSSLFDNGTLDAGKIADFMQSPTELTTEKLYPLNAYGSAMAPLFTNLTLWIGAFMLMVILKQEVDDEGIKNLTLSQRYLGRWLFLAVFATLQAVVCCAGDLVIGVQTVNAPLFFLTAVAASLTYLSIQYALSVTLQHIGKGLCVILVFAQIPGATGLYPIEMTPDFFQAVYPFFPFTYGINAMRETIAGFYDGQWGALMGMLLVFLAVSFVIGLGLRPYLTNLNRMFAQQIKESDILNGEDVQVPMRRYRVAQLTRALADREEYRVRLRQHAQRFITWYPHLLHGAWFFGIAVPTVATVVFSVTGSTRVVVLTAWLVWLVIVMLFLVVLEHVRDSLERQVTLGALSDDELRALFSARTSLDEAPLPAPDGAGKGAGRA
;
A
#
# COMPACT_ATOMS: atom_id res chain seq x y z
N MET A 1 -7.29 -13.72 -47.99
CA MET A 1 -8.42 -12.83 -47.61
C MET A 1 -9.79 -13.27 -48.16
N GLY A 2 -9.89 -13.95 -49.31
CA GLY A 2 -11.19 -14.32 -49.90
C GLY A 2 -12.15 -15.13 -48.98
N ASN A 3 -11.63 -16.05 -48.16
CA ASN A 3 -12.46 -16.81 -47.21
C ASN A 3 -12.95 -15.95 -46.03
N VAL A 4 -12.15 -14.99 -45.58
CA VAL A 4 -12.51 -14.05 -44.50
C VAL A 4 -13.72 -13.21 -44.92
N LEU A 5 -13.67 -12.64 -46.13
CA LEU A 5 -14.77 -11.86 -46.69
C LEU A 5 -16.01 -12.71 -46.92
N ARG A 6 -15.86 -13.98 -47.34
CA ARG A 6 -17.00 -14.90 -47.48
C ARG A 6 -17.70 -15.18 -46.15
N VAL A 7 -16.94 -15.39 -45.07
CA VAL A 7 -17.50 -15.55 -43.71
C VAL A 7 -18.27 -14.29 -43.30
N PHE A 8 -17.64 -13.13 -43.46
CA PHE A 8 -18.25 -11.84 -43.14
C PHE A 8 -19.57 -11.60 -43.88
N VAL A 9 -19.57 -11.75 -45.21
CA VAL A 9 -20.77 -11.57 -46.04
C VAL A 9 -21.85 -12.59 -45.67
N ARG A 10 -21.48 -13.85 -45.45
CA ARG A 10 -22.42 -14.90 -45.01
C ARG A 10 -23.11 -14.52 -43.71
N ASP A 11 -22.35 -14.08 -42.70
CA ASP A 11 -22.88 -13.78 -41.37
C ASP A 11 -23.77 -12.53 -41.39
N ILE A 12 -23.44 -11.52 -42.19
CA ILE A 12 -24.33 -10.37 -42.46
C ILE A 12 -25.64 -10.83 -43.11
N LEU A 13 -25.57 -11.66 -44.15
CA LEU A 13 -26.77 -12.15 -44.83
C LEU A 13 -27.63 -13.03 -43.91
N ARG A 14 -27.03 -13.81 -43.01
CA ARG A 14 -27.76 -14.57 -41.99
C ARG A 14 -28.53 -13.67 -41.05
N LEU A 15 -27.92 -12.56 -40.62
CA LEU A 15 -28.58 -11.59 -39.76
C LEU A 15 -29.80 -10.95 -40.46
N PHE A 16 -29.65 -10.52 -41.71
CA PHE A 16 -30.76 -9.93 -42.48
C PHE A 16 -31.90 -10.91 -42.77
N LYS A 17 -31.62 -12.23 -42.81
CA LYS A 17 -32.64 -13.27 -42.96
C LYS A 17 -33.40 -13.58 -41.68
N ALA A 18 -32.90 -13.14 -40.52
CA ALA A 18 -33.47 -13.42 -39.20
C ALA A 18 -34.00 -12.11 -38.56
N PRO A 19 -35.27 -11.72 -38.79
CA PRO A 19 -35.79 -10.42 -38.36
C PRO A 19 -35.71 -10.18 -36.85
N ALA A 20 -35.95 -11.21 -36.02
CA ALA A 20 -35.81 -11.11 -34.57
C ALA A 20 -34.35 -10.82 -34.14
N ALA A 21 -33.38 -11.48 -34.78
CA ALA A 21 -31.96 -11.23 -34.52
C ALA A 21 -31.52 -9.83 -35.00
N LEU A 22 -32.09 -9.34 -36.11
CA LEU A 22 -31.85 -7.99 -36.61
C LEU A 22 -32.35 -6.93 -35.63
N VAL A 23 -33.52 -7.12 -34.99
CA VAL A 23 -34.02 -6.21 -33.94
C VAL A 23 -33.07 -6.19 -32.75
N VAL A 24 -32.62 -7.36 -32.27
CA VAL A 24 -31.62 -7.44 -31.19
C VAL A 24 -30.32 -6.73 -31.59
N ALA A 25 -29.88 -6.88 -32.83
CA ALA A 25 -28.68 -6.23 -33.34
C ALA A 25 -28.81 -4.69 -33.40
N ILE A 26 -29.98 -4.16 -33.79
CA ILE A 26 -30.26 -2.72 -33.75
C ILE A 26 -30.27 -2.21 -32.30
N VAL A 27 -30.91 -2.93 -31.38
CA VAL A 27 -30.91 -2.58 -29.95
C VAL A 27 -29.49 -2.56 -29.41
N LEU A 28 -28.65 -3.53 -29.78
CA LEU A 28 -27.23 -3.57 -29.39
C LEU A 28 -26.43 -2.36 -29.90
N VAL A 29 -26.79 -1.77 -31.03
CA VAL A 29 -26.14 -0.56 -31.54
C VAL A 29 -26.52 0.68 -30.73
N ILE A 30 -27.79 0.80 -30.34
CA ILE A 30 -28.31 2.03 -29.73
C ILE A 30 -28.18 2.02 -28.20
N LEU A 31 -28.47 0.89 -27.56
CA LEU A 31 -28.64 0.80 -26.11
C LEU A 31 -27.43 1.28 -25.31
N PRO A 32 -26.16 0.97 -25.69
CA PRO A 32 -25.00 1.51 -24.97
C PRO A 32 -24.98 3.04 -24.96
N SER A 33 -25.34 3.68 -26.08
CA SER A 33 -25.26 5.15 -26.24
C SER A 33 -26.18 5.91 -25.28
N LEU A 34 -27.27 5.28 -24.84
CA LEU A 34 -28.15 5.86 -23.82
C LEU A 34 -27.38 6.18 -22.53
N TYR A 35 -26.41 5.35 -22.14
CA TYR A 35 -25.60 5.61 -20.95
C TYR A 35 -24.87 6.95 -21.06
N THR A 36 -24.17 7.20 -22.17
CA THR A 36 -23.50 8.49 -22.39
C THR A 36 -24.49 9.62 -22.37
N TRP A 37 -25.57 9.53 -23.14
CA TRP A 37 -26.50 10.64 -23.32
C TRP A 37 -27.17 11.08 -22.02
N PHE A 38 -27.68 10.13 -21.24
CA PHE A 38 -28.30 10.45 -19.95
C PHE A 38 -27.29 11.04 -18.95
N ASN A 39 -26.06 10.55 -18.93
CA ASN A 39 -25.04 11.09 -18.02
C ASN A 39 -24.55 12.47 -18.49
N VAL A 40 -24.28 12.68 -19.77
CA VAL A 40 -23.85 14.00 -20.29
C VAL A 40 -24.93 15.06 -20.03
N VAL A 41 -26.21 14.74 -20.26
CA VAL A 41 -27.32 15.65 -19.93
C VAL A 41 -27.43 15.88 -18.42
N GLY A 42 -27.33 14.83 -17.61
CA GLY A 42 -27.38 14.95 -16.15
C GLY A 42 -26.22 15.78 -15.56
N PHE A 43 -25.07 15.81 -16.22
CA PHE A 43 -23.91 16.60 -15.86
C PHE A 43 -23.75 17.87 -16.72
N TRP A 44 -24.79 18.34 -17.41
CA TRP A 44 -24.62 19.42 -18.39
C TRP A 44 -24.02 20.69 -17.77
N ASN A 45 -24.68 21.27 -16.75
CA ASN A 45 -24.18 22.42 -15.99
C ASN A 45 -24.68 22.38 -14.52
N PRO A 46 -24.16 21.48 -13.67
CA PRO A 46 -24.59 21.41 -12.26
C PRO A 46 -24.25 22.66 -11.43
N TYR A 47 -23.39 23.55 -11.96
CA TYR A 47 -22.93 24.75 -11.28
C TYR A 47 -23.74 26.01 -11.62
N ASP A 48 -24.60 25.98 -12.64
CA ASP A 48 -25.47 27.11 -12.98
C ASP A 48 -26.75 27.11 -12.12
N ASP A 49 -27.13 25.95 -11.57
CA ASP A 49 -28.37 25.74 -10.78
C ASP A 49 -28.11 25.76 -9.25
N THR A 50 -27.04 26.42 -8.79
CA THR A 50 -26.63 26.47 -7.38
C THR A 50 -27.60 27.22 -6.47
N GLY A 51 -28.51 28.04 -7.03
CA GLY A 51 -29.58 28.71 -6.28
C GLY A 51 -30.55 27.76 -5.57
N ASN A 52 -30.57 26.47 -5.95
CA ASN A 52 -31.34 25.44 -5.25
C ASN A 52 -30.64 24.92 -3.97
N LEU A 53 -29.38 25.31 -3.73
CA LEU A 53 -28.65 24.93 -2.52
C LEU A 53 -29.04 25.87 -1.39
N ARG A 54 -29.79 25.33 -0.43
CA ARG A 54 -30.15 26.07 0.78
C ARG A 54 -28.91 26.33 1.63
N VAL A 55 -28.65 27.61 1.90
CA VAL A 55 -27.56 28.10 2.75
C VAL A 55 -28.13 29.07 3.76
N CYS A 56 -27.94 28.79 5.05
CA CYS A 56 -28.44 29.63 6.11
C CYS A 56 -27.51 30.82 6.35
N VAL A 57 -28.08 31.99 6.66
CA VAL A 57 -27.34 33.18 7.08
C VAL A 57 -27.96 33.68 8.37
N VAL A 58 -27.13 33.95 9.36
CA VAL A 58 -27.52 34.44 10.68
C VAL A 58 -26.76 35.74 10.92
N ASN A 59 -27.47 36.81 11.22
CA ASN A 59 -26.88 38.08 11.62
C ASN A 59 -27.12 38.32 13.11
N GLU A 60 -26.06 38.27 13.91
CA GLU A 60 -26.07 38.61 15.34
C GLU A 60 -25.38 39.96 15.61
N ASP A 61 -24.86 40.65 14.59
CA ASP A 61 -24.10 41.90 14.69
C ASP A 61 -24.92 43.01 15.39
N ALA A 62 -24.34 43.62 16.43
CA ALA A 62 -24.99 44.70 17.17
C ALA A 62 -24.79 46.09 16.52
N GLY A 63 -23.90 46.18 15.53
CA GLY A 63 -23.43 47.45 14.98
C GLY A 63 -22.40 48.13 15.90
N ALA A 64 -21.76 49.20 15.41
CA ALA A 64 -20.74 49.92 16.16
C ALA A 64 -20.80 51.43 15.92
N ASP A 65 -20.54 52.22 16.96
CA ASP A 65 -20.47 53.68 16.85
C ASP A 65 -19.01 54.15 16.76
N ASN A 66 -18.66 54.90 15.71
CA ASN A 66 -17.32 55.46 15.52
C ASN A 66 -17.35 56.98 15.26
N ALA A 67 -16.41 57.71 15.86
CA ALA A 67 -16.33 59.17 15.77
C ALA A 67 -16.03 59.73 14.36
N LEU A 68 -15.41 58.92 13.48
CA LEU A 68 -15.06 59.29 12.10
C LEU A 68 -16.10 58.82 11.07
N MET A 69 -16.80 57.71 11.34
CA MET A 69 -17.69 57.04 10.38
C MET A 69 -19.18 57.05 10.79
N GLY A 70 -19.51 57.51 11.99
CA GLY A 70 -20.87 57.42 12.53
C GLY A 70 -21.22 56.00 12.97
N ARG A 71 -22.52 55.67 12.98
CA ARG A 71 -23.01 54.34 13.34
C ARG A 71 -22.91 53.38 12.16
N LEU A 72 -22.08 52.36 12.29
CA LEU A 72 -21.86 51.29 11.32
C LEU A 72 -22.74 50.09 11.63
N GLN A 73 -23.40 49.54 10.60
CA GLN A 73 -24.26 48.35 10.66
C GLN A 73 -23.87 47.40 9.52
N LEU A 74 -22.64 46.90 9.57
CA LEU A 74 -22.06 46.12 8.47
C LEU A 74 -22.71 44.74 8.32
N GLY A 75 -23.17 44.12 9.42
CA GLY A 75 -23.92 42.88 9.36
C GLY A 75 -25.21 43.03 8.53
N ASP A 76 -25.93 44.14 8.70
CA ASP A 76 -27.16 44.42 7.95
C ASP A 76 -26.86 44.70 6.46
N GLU A 77 -25.79 45.44 6.16
CA GLU A 77 -25.35 45.68 4.77
C GLU A 77 -24.96 44.38 4.06
N VAL A 78 -24.30 43.46 4.76
CA VAL A 78 -23.95 42.13 4.23
C VAL A 78 -25.22 41.31 3.98
N VAL A 79 -26.19 41.33 4.89
CA VAL A 79 -27.49 40.65 4.72
C VAL A 79 -28.25 41.20 3.51
N ASP A 80 -28.30 42.52 3.34
CA ASP A 80 -28.97 43.17 2.21
C ASP A 80 -28.32 42.82 0.86
N GLN A 81 -26.99 42.74 0.81
CA GLN A 81 -26.27 42.33 -0.39
C GLN A 81 -26.47 40.84 -0.71
N LEU A 82 -26.55 39.98 0.30
CA LEU A 82 -26.88 38.55 0.12
C LEU A 82 -28.32 38.35 -0.34
N HIS A 83 -29.26 39.21 0.09
CA HIS A 83 -30.62 39.22 -0.43
C HIS A 83 -30.69 39.53 -1.94
N ALA A 84 -29.76 40.33 -2.45
CA ALA A 84 -29.65 40.67 -3.87
C ALA A 84 -28.85 39.62 -4.70
N ASN A 85 -28.24 38.63 -4.04
CA ASN A 85 -27.41 37.61 -4.68
C ASN A 85 -28.19 36.30 -4.89
N ASP A 86 -28.54 35.97 -6.14
CA ASP A 86 -29.29 34.74 -6.46
C ASP A 86 -28.40 33.52 -6.74
N GLN A 87 -27.08 33.61 -6.48
CA GLN A 87 -26.13 32.53 -6.81
C GLN A 87 -26.34 31.28 -5.94
N LEU A 88 -26.79 31.48 -4.69
CA LEU A 88 -27.09 30.42 -3.72
C LEU A 88 -28.49 30.65 -3.12
N GLY A 89 -29.09 29.58 -2.61
CA GLY A 89 -30.40 29.63 -1.96
C GLY A 89 -30.31 30.18 -0.53
N TRP A 90 -29.96 31.46 -0.39
CA TRP A 90 -29.80 32.12 0.91
C TRP A 90 -31.10 32.08 1.72
N THR A 91 -30.99 31.66 2.98
CA THR A 91 -32.10 31.61 3.93
C THR A 91 -31.68 32.28 5.22
N PHE A 92 -32.33 33.40 5.54
CA PHE A 92 -32.03 34.18 6.73
C PHE A 92 -32.85 33.64 7.91
N THR A 93 -32.18 33.26 9.00
CA THR A 93 -32.82 32.63 10.17
C THR A 93 -31.99 32.85 11.43
N ASP A 94 -32.46 32.35 12.58
CA ASP A 94 -31.73 32.42 13.85
C ASP A 94 -30.68 31.30 13.97
N ARG A 95 -29.73 31.49 14.88
CA ARG A 95 -28.61 30.55 15.10
C ARG A 95 -29.04 29.13 15.41
N GLU A 96 -30.08 28.95 16.23
CA GLU A 96 -30.54 27.62 16.62
C GLU A 96 -31.13 26.88 15.43
N THR A 97 -32.02 27.54 14.68
CA THR A 97 -32.62 27.00 13.45
C THR A 97 -31.56 26.72 12.38
N ALA A 98 -30.62 27.64 12.15
CA ALA A 98 -29.55 27.46 11.16
C ALA A 98 -28.69 26.23 11.45
N LEU A 99 -28.24 26.08 12.71
CA LEU A 99 -27.42 24.94 13.11
C LEU A 99 -28.21 23.62 13.11
N GLU A 100 -29.49 23.63 13.45
CA GLU A 100 -30.35 22.43 13.33
C GLU A 100 -30.56 22.04 11.86
N GLU A 101 -30.79 23.00 10.96
CA GLU A 101 -30.95 22.74 9.54
C GLU A 101 -29.66 22.21 8.90
N VAL A 102 -28.50 22.75 9.26
CA VAL A 102 -27.20 22.23 8.83
C VAL A 102 -26.98 20.82 9.39
N ARG A 103 -27.24 20.57 10.68
CA ARG A 103 -27.09 19.23 11.28
C ARG A 103 -28.04 18.19 10.68
N SER A 104 -29.28 18.57 10.41
CA SER A 104 -30.30 17.69 9.83
C SER A 104 -30.13 17.46 8.31
N GLY A 105 -29.29 18.27 7.65
CA GLY A 105 -29.08 18.22 6.20
C GLY A 105 -30.17 18.90 5.39
N LYS A 106 -31.05 19.68 6.04
CA LYS A 106 -32.01 20.56 5.35
C LYS A 106 -31.30 21.76 4.72
N SER A 107 -30.24 22.24 5.35
CA SER A 107 -29.32 23.26 4.83
C SER A 107 -27.93 22.65 4.64
N TYR A 108 -27.21 23.08 3.60
CA TYR A 108 -25.88 22.58 3.28
C TYR A 108 -24.78 23.30 4.06
N ALA A 109 -25.01 24.58 4.39
CA ALA A 109 -24.09 25.39 5.18
C ALA A 109 -24.82 26.51 5.93
N ALA A 110 -24.18 27.06 6.96
CA ALA A 110 -24.62 28.26 7.67
C ALA A 110 -23.46 29.24 7.84
N PHE A 111 -23.73 30.51 7.57
CA PHE A 111 -22.84 31.64 7.89
C PHE A 111 -23.42 32.40 9.08
N ILE A 112 -22.60 32.66 10.10
CA ILE A 112 -22.99 33.43 11.27
C ILE A 112 -22.10 34.66 11.35
N ILE A 113 -22.73 35.83 11.32
CA ILE A 113 -22.11 37.13 11.53
C ILE A 113 -22.18 37.40 13.05
N PRO A 114 -21.06 37.40 13.79
CA PRO A 114 -21.06 37.54 15.24
C PRO A 114 -21.43 38.95 15.72
N GLU A 115 -21.80 39.07 17.00
CA GLU A 115 -22.22 40.33 17.62
C GLU A 115 -21.21 41.48 17.50
N GLN A 116 -19.91 41.17 17.52
CA GLN A 116 -18.82 42.15 17.46
C GLN A 116 -18.35 42.45 16.03
N PHE A 117 -19.01 41.93 15.00
CA PHE A 117 -18.53 42.02 13.62
C PHE A 117 -18.32 43.48 13.16
N SER A 118 -19.28 44.38 13.42
CA SER A 118 -19.10 45.81 13.14
C SER A 118 -18.12 46.49 14.11
N GLU A 119 -18.02 46.04 15.36
CA GLU A 119 -17.13 46.63 16.37
C GLU A 119 -15.66 46.37 16.03
N ASP A 120 -15.31 45.12 15.74
CA ASP A 120 -13.99 44.70 15.27
C ASP A 120 -13.58 45.50 14.03
N PHE A 121 -14.51 45.78 13.14
CA PHE A 121 -14.26 46.56 11.95
C PHE A 121 -13.82 48.01 12.25
N THR A 122 -14.36 48.62 13.30
CA THR A 122 -13.97 49.99 13.70
C THR A 122 -12.55 50.08 14.26
N THR A 123 -11.98 48.96 14.71
CA THR A 123 -10.67 48.92 15.36
C THR A 123 -9.50 49.20 14.42
N LEU A 124 -9.71 49.05 13.11
CA LEU A 124 -8.73 49.39 12.07
C LEU A 124 -8.32 50.86 12.10
N LEU A 125 -9.20 51.74 12.59
CA LEU A 125 -8.96 53.18 12.66
C LEU A 125 -8.44 53.65 14.03
N THR A 126 -8.51 52.79 15.06
CA THR A 126 -8.14 53.14 16.44
C THR A 126 -6.74 52.66 16.83
N GLY A 127 -6.09 51.85 15.99
CA GLY A 127 -4.68 51.44 16.12
C GLY A 127 -4.45 50.08 16.82
N GLU A 128 -5.48 49.50 17.45
CA GLU A 128 -5.48 48.12 17.96
C GLU A 128 -6.36 47.24 17.07
N PHE A 129 -5.83 46.77 15.94
CA PHE A 129 -6.62 46.03 14.95
C PHE A 129 -7.06 44.63 15.44
N HIS A 130 -8.37 44.42 15.52
CA HIS A 130 -9.03 43.13 15.64
C HIS A 130 -9.71 42.79 14.31
N GLN A 131 -9.36 41.65 13.72
CA GLN A 131 -9.90 41.22 12.44
C GLN A 131 -11.32 40.68 12.62
N PRO A 132 -12.35 41.22 11.93
CA PRO A 132 -13.70 40.67 11.96
C PRO A 132 -13.72 39.22 11.48
N GLN A 133 -14.38 38.34 12.23
CA GLN A 133 -14.48 36.92 11.89
C GLN A 133 -15.93 36.54 11.57
N LEU A 134 -16.11 35.63 10.61
CA LEU A 134 -17.38 34.96 10.33
C LEU A 134 -17.28 33.50 10.79
N GLU A 135 -18.36 32.97 11.38
CA GLU A 135 -18.43 31.53 11.64
C GLU A 135 -19.05 30.83 10.42
N TYR A 136 -18.36 29.82 9.91
CA TYR A 136 -18.82 28.99 8.79
C TYR A 136 -19.03 27.55 9.25
N TYR A 137 -20.26 27.06 9.08
CA TYR A 137 -20.64 25.69 9.38
C TYR A 137 -21.08 24.99 8.11
N VAL A 138 -20.46 23.87 7.76
CA VAL A 138 -20.78 23.11 6.55
C VAL A 138 -21.11 21.66 6.88
N ASN A 139 -22.13 21.11 6.22
CA ASN A 139 -22.48 19.70 6.34
C ASN A 139 -21.81 18.87 5.23
N GLU A 140 -20.59 18.42 5.48
CA GLU A 140 -19.84 17.56 4.55
C GLU A 140 -20.49 16.18 4.32
N LYS A 141 -21.39 15.74 5.20
CA LYS A 141 -22.13 14.49 5.04
C LYS A 141 -23.17 14.56 3.92
N ALA A 142 -23.69 15.75 3.60
CA ALA A 142 -24.74 15.93 2.59
C ALA A 142 -24.25 15.57 1.16
N GLY A 143 -22.94 15.63 0.92
CA GLY A 143 -22.33 15.20 -0.35
C GLY A 143 -20.90 15.72 -0.49
N ALA A 144 -20.08 15.07 -1.31
CA ALA A 144 -18.68 15.45 -1.49
C ALA A 144 -18.49 16.75 -2.31
N VAL A 145 -19.51 17.14 -3.08
CA VAL A 145 -19.47 18.33 -3.95
C VAL A 145 -20.05 19.56 -3.24
N SER A 146 -21.00 19.36 -2.33
CA SER A 146 -21.71 20.45 -1.65
C SER A 146 -20.78 21.37 -0.87
N PRO A 147 -19.81 20.89 -0.06
CA PRO A 147 -18.83 21.74 0.61
C PRO A 147 -18.04 22.61 -0.36
N LYS A 148 -17.66 22.08 -1.53
CA LYS A 148 -16.89 22.84 -2.52
C LYS A 148 -17.69 23.94 -3.19
N ILE A 149 -19.00 23.72 -3.37
CA ILE A 149 -19.89 24.77 -3.87
C ILE A 149 -20.15 25.81 -2.77
N THR A 150 -20.38 25.38 -1.51
CA THR A 150 -20.60 26.32 -0.40
C THR A 150 -19.33 27.06 0.04
N ASP A 151 -18.13 26.50 -0.19
CA ASP A 151 -16.82 27.16 -0.05
C ASP A 151 -16.70 28.32 -1.05
N THR A 152 -17.23 28.14 -2.27
CA THR A 152 -17.33 29.22 -3.27
C THR A 152 -18.27 30.32 -2.76
N GLY A 153 -19.39 29.94 -2.13
CA GLY A 153 -20.28 30.87 -1.42
C GLY A 153 -19.59 31.66 -0.30
N ALA A 154 -18.71 31.02 0.46
CA ALA A 154 -17.90 31.69 1.49
C ALA A 154 -16.92 32.69 0.88
N THR A 155 -16.33 32.34 -0.28
CA THR A 155 -15.44 33.22 -1.03
C THR A 155 -16.21 34.42 -1.60
N THR A 156 -17.41 34.21 -2.14
CA THR A 156 -18.30 35.29 -2.58
C THR A 156 -18.66 36.20 -1.40
N LEU A 157 -19.00 35.64 -0.23
CA LEU A 157 -19.29 36.41 0.98
C LEU A 157 -18.09 37.25 1.44
N ASP A 158 -16.88 36.67 1.42
CA ASP A 158 -15.63 37.37 1.72
C ASP A 158 -15.35 38.52 0.73
N GLN A 159 -15.59 38.29 -0.57
CA GLN A 159 -15.49 39.33 -1.58
C GLN A 159 -16.53 40.44 -1.39
N THR A 160 -17.77 40.08 -1.06
CA THR A 160 -18.87 41.01 -0.74
C THR A 160 -18.49 41.88 0.46
N ILE A 161 -17.98 41.29 1.54
CA ILE A 161 -17.49 42.02 2.73
C ILE A 161 -16.32 42.96 2.38
N ASN A 162 -15.34 42.47 1.62
CA ASN A 162 -14.23 43.29 1.15
C ASN A 162 -14.70 44.44 0.24
N SER A 163 -15.75 44.22 -0.57
CA SER A 163 -16.33 45.26 -1.43
C SER A 163 -17.07 46.33 -0.63
N SER A 164 -17.83 45.92 0.39
CA SER A 164 -18.46 46.83 1.37
C SER A 164 -17.40 47.61 2.13
N PHE A 165 -16.29 46.96 2.52
CA PHE A 165 -15.13 47.63 3.14
C PHE A 165 -14.56 48.73 2.25
N VAL A 166 -14.22 48.40 1.00
CA VAL A 166 -13.65 49.37 0.07
C VAL A 166 -14.65 50.49 -0.22
N SER A 167 -15.93 50.17 -0.39
CA SER A 167 -17.00 51.15 -0.63
C SER A 167 -17.16 52.14 0.53
N THR A 168 -17.30 51.64 1.76
CA THR A 168 -17.51 52.47 2.96
C THR A 168 -16.29 53.32 3.29
N VAL A 169 -15.08 52.75 3.18
CA VAL A 169 -13.82 53.50 3.36
C VAL A 169 -13.65 54.54 2.25
N SER A 170 -13.92 54.19 0.98
CA SER A 170 -13.81 55.13 -0.15
C SER A 170 -14.83 56.25 -0.07
N SER A 171 -16.04 55.98 0.41
CA SER A 171 -17.09 56.99 0.64
C SER A 171 -16.68 57.98 1.74
N VAL A 172 -16.20 57.49 2.89
CA VAL A 172 -15.73 58.34 4.00
C VAL A 172 -14.49 59.15 3.60
N VAL A 173 -13.57 58.55 2.84
CA VAL A 173 -12.40 59.25 2.29
C VAL A 173 -12.83 60.27 1.24
N ALA A 174 -13.77 59.95 0.36
CA ALA A 174 -14.31 60.88 -0.64
C ALA A 174 -15.04 62.06 0.02
N ASP A 175 -15.86 61.84 1.04
CA ASP A 175 -16.55 62.89 1.79
C ASP A 175 -15.58 63.77 2.59
N THR A 176 -14.53 63.16 3.16
CA THR A 176 -13.46 63.89 3.87
C THR A 176 -12.58 64.69 2.90
N VAL A 177 -12.31 64.14 1.71
CA VAL A 177 -11.57 64.80 0.64
C VAL A 177 -12.40 65.91 0.03
N ASP A 178 -13.70 65.72 -0.25
CA ASP A 178 -14.61 66.75 -0.76
C ASP A 178 -14.83 67.87 0.26
N GLY A 179 -14.90 67.55 1.55
CA GLY A 179 -14.91 68.54 2.63
C GLY A 179 -13.63 69.40 2.65
N LYS A 180 -12.46 68.79 2.41
CA LYS A 180 -11.18 69.52 2.29
C LYS A 180 -10.94 70.15 0.91
N LEU A 181 -11.56 69.65 -0.15
CA LEU A 181 -11.53 70.22 -1.50
C LEU A 181 -12.43 71.45 -1.58
N ALA A 182 -13.54 71.47 -0.83
CA ALA A 182 -14.38 72.65 -0.64
C ALA A 182 -13.64 73.75 0.12
N GLU A 183 -12.77 73.41 1.08
CA GLU A 183 -11.83 74.36 1.69
C GLU A 183 -10.73 74.81 0.71
N ALA A 184 -10.22 73.92 -0.15
CA ALA A 184 -9.24 74.24 -1.19
C ALA A 184 -9.83 75.09 -2.35
N LYS A 185 -11.14 75.06 -2.57
CA LYS A 185 -11.84 75.84 -3.61
C LYS A 185 -11.84 77.35 -3.32
N ASN A 186 -11.66 77.75 -2.06
CA ASN A 186 -11.50 79.16 -1.67
C ASN A 186 -10.07 79.70 -1.88
N GLU A 187 -9.08 78.85 -2.18
CA GLU A 187 -7.70 79.30 -2.46
C GLU A 187 -7.34 79.29 -3.96
N LEU A 188 -8.29 78.98 -4.83
CA LEU A 188 -8.06 78.85 -6.28
C LEU A 188 -8.31 80.15 -7.08
N GLU A 189 -8.15 81.32 -6.46
CA GLU A 189 -8.11 82.62 -7.17
C GLU A 189 -6.71 83.24 -7.26
N THR A 190 -5.65 82.52 -6.85
CA THR A 190 -4.27 83.03 -6.95
C THR A 190 -3.44 82.31 -8.00
N SER A 191 -3.61 82.75 -9.25
CA SER A 191 -2.70 82.74 -10.41
C SER A 191 -1.40 81.92 -10.34
N GLN A 192 -1.22 80.96 -11.27
CA GLN A 192 0.00 80.32 -11.81
C GLN A 192 1.09 79.76 -10.85
N ALA A 193 1.36 80.39 -9.71
CA ALA A 193 2.35 79.95 -8.72
C ALA A 193 1.90 78.70 -7.93
N GLY A 194 0.60 78.53 -7.71
CA GLY A 194 0.04 77.39 -6.99
C GLY A 194 0.19 76.06 -7.74
N VAL A 195 -0.03 76.06 -9.06
CA VAL A 195 0.12 74.85 -9.89
C VAL A 195 1.58 74.39 -9.95
N ALA A 196 2.52 75.31 -10.16
CA ALA A 196 3.95 74.99 -10.12
C ALA A 196 4.36 74.42 -8.74
N THR A 197 3.86 75.00 -7.65
CA THR A 197 4.13 74.51 -6.28
C THR A 197 3.55 73.12 -6.03
N GLN A 198 2.37 72.80 -6.60
CA GLN A 198 1.77 71.46 -6.50
C GLN A 198 2.51 70.41 -7.33
N PHE A 199 3.01 70.77 -8.52
CA PHE A 199 3.89 69.88 -9.30
C PHE A 199 5.20 69.60 -8.57
N GLU A 200 5.83 70.61 -7.96
CA GLU A 200 7.03 70.41 -7.15
C GLU A 200 6.76 69.53 -5.91
N LYS A 201 5.60 69.67 -5.26
CA LYS A 201 5.17 68.76 -4.18
C LYS A 201 4.95 67.33 -4.71
N ALA A 202 4.28 67.16 -5.84
CA ALA A 202 4.05 65.85 -6.44
C ALA A 202 5.37 65.14 -6.81
N LYS A 203 6.34 65.89 -7.37
CA LYS A 203 7.70 65.38 -7.62
C LYS A 203 8.41 64.98 -6.33
N ALA A 204 8.33 65.81 -5.29
CA ALA A 204 8.91 65.48 -3.99
C ALA A 204 8.30 64.18 -3.41
N THR A 205 6.98 64.02 -3.49
CA THR A 205 6.30 62.79 -3.05
C THR A 205 6.71 61.57 -3.89
N ILE A 206 6.90 61.72 -5.20
CA ILE A 206 7.41 60.63 -6.06
C ILE A 206 8.85 60.29 -5.69
N ALA A 207 9.70 61.28 -5.46
CA ALA A 207 11.08 61.06 -5.02
C ALA A 207 11.13 60.33 -3.66
N ASP A 208 10.28 60.70 -2.70
CA ASP A 208 10.15 60.00 -1.41
C ASP A 208 9.63 58.57 -1.58
N GLY A 209 8.67 58.37 -2.50
CA GLY A 209 8.16 57.05 -2.88
C GLY A 209 9.24 56.15 -3.47
N ARG A 210 10.07 56.69 -4.37
CA ARG A 210 11.23 55.98 -4.95
C ARG A 210 12.29 55.64 -3.91
N ALA A 211 12.58 56.57 -2.98
CA ALA A 211 13.48 56.29 -1.86
C ALA A 211 12.96 55.17 -0.96
N SER A 212 11.63 55.12 -0.73
CA SER A 212 10.98 54.05 0.03
C SER A 212 11.05 52.70 -0.69
N ILE A 213 10.87 52.69 -2.02
CA ILE A 213 11.05 51.49 -2.86
C ILE A 213 12.49 51.00 -2.83
N ALA A 214 13.47 51.89 -2.89
CA ALA A 214 14.88 51.55 -2.75
C ALA A 214 15.20 50.92 -1.39
N GLY A 215 14.62 51.44 -0.30
CA GLY A 215 14.73 50.84 1.03
C GLY A 215 14.10 49.44 1.11
N LEU A 216 12.92 49.25 0.51
CA LEU A 216 12.26 47.93 0.43
C LEU A 216 13.08 46.93 -0.41
N ALA A 217 13.66 47.41 -1.51
CA ALA A 217 14.53 46.61 -2.37
C ALA A 217 15.78 46.10 -1.62
N GLU A 218 16.42 46.96 -0.84
CA GLU A 218 17.57 46.60 0.00
C GLU A 218 17.18 45.63 1.12
N ALA A 219 16.04 45.86 1.78
CA ALA A 219 15.49 44.95 2.79
C ALA A 219 15.18 43.57 2.21
N THR A 220 14.62 43.52 1.00
CA THR A 220 14.34 42.29 0.25
C THR A 220 15.62 41.53 -0.07
N GLN A 221 16.68 42.23 -0.52
CA GLN A 221 17.99 41.63 -0.77
C GLN A 221 18.61 41.07 0.52
N GLY A 222 18.49 41.80 1.64
CA GLY A 222 18.92 41.32 2.94
C GLY A 222 18.15 40.07 3.41
N ALA A 223 16.84 39.99 3.11
CA ALA A 223 16.03 38.80 3.41
C ALA A 223 16.45 37.58 2.57
N VAL A 224 16.80 37.78 1.29
CA VAL A 224 17.36 36.71 0.44
C VAL A 224 18.64 36.16 1.03
N GLY A 225 19.57 37.03 1.45
CA GLY A 225 20.83 36.60 2.09
C GLY A 225 20.58 35.76 3.34
N ARG A 226 19.67 36.20 4.23
CA ARG A 226 19.31 35.43 5.44
C ARG A 226 18.66 34.08 5.13
N ALA A 227 17.81 34.01 4.11
CA ALA A 227 17.20 32.76 3.70
C ALA A 227 18.25 31.77 3.14
N GLN A 228 19.26 32.26 2.41
CA GLN A 228 20.37 31.45 1.93
C GLN A 228 21.28 30.97 3.07
N ASP A 229 21.58 31.81 4.06
CA ASP A 229 22.35 31.43 5.24
C ASP A 229 21.61 30.36 6.10
N ALA A 230 20.29 30.51 6.25
CA ALA A 230 19.45 29.51 6.90
C ALA A 230 19.47 28.17 6.16
N LYS A 231 19.44 28.21 4.82
CA LYS A 231 19.57 27.01 3.98
C LYS A 231 20.93 26.34 4.14
N ALA A 232 22.03 27.10 4.17
CA ALA A 232 23.36 26.56 4.40
C ALA A 232 23.47 25.89 5.79
N SER A 233 22.87 26.50 6.81
CA SER A 233 22.81 25.93 8.17
C SER A 233 22.01 24.62 8.22
N LEU A 234 20.90 24.54 7.48
CA LEU A 234 20.12 23.30 7.32
C LEU A 234 20.91 22.22 6.57
N GLY A 235 21.72 22.60 5.57
CA GLY A 235 22.64 21.70 4.90
C GLY A 235 23.64 21.06 5.86
N GLY A 236 24.29 21.87 6.71
CA GLY A 236 25.19 21.35 7.75
C GLY A 236 24.48 20.43 8.76
N ALA A 237 23.27 20.82 9.20
CA ALA A 237 22.47 19.97 10.09
C ALA A 237 22.08 18.63 9.45
N LYS A 238 21.83 18.62 8.13
CA LYS A 238 21.54 17.39 7.37
C LYS A 238 22.73 16.43 7.36
N ASP A 239 23.95 16.96 7.18
CA ASP A 239 25.17 16.15 7.20
C ASP A 239 25.42 15.55 8.59
N ASP A 240 25.21 16.34 9.65
CA ASP A 240 25.32 15.86 11.04
C ASP A 240 24.28 14.77 11.36
N ILE A 241 23.05 14.94 10.89
CA ILE A 241 21.95 13.96 11.01
C ILE A 241 22.31 12.65 10.28
N ALA A 242 22.90 12.73 9.09
CA ALA A 242 23.34 11.56 8.33
C ALA A 242 24.46 10.80 9.07
N LEU A 243 25.44 11.52 9.62
CA LEU A 243 26.50 10.93 10.43
C LEU A 243 25.95 10.23 11.68
N LEU A 244 25.03 10.88 12.39
CA LEU A 244 24.38 10.31 13.57
C LEU A 244 23.56 9.07 13.23
N SER A 245 22.85 9.08 12.10
CA SER A 245 22.09 7.92 11.61
C SER A 245 23.00 6.72 11.37
N ASP A 246 24.13 6.92 10.67
CA ASP A 246 25.10 5.85 10.43
C ASP A 246 25.69 5.29 11.73
N GLN A 247 26.04 6.16 12.68
CA GLN A 247 26.52 5.73 14.00
C GLN A 247 25.49 4.91 14.78
N LEU A 248 24.20 5.27 14.71
CA LEU A 248 23.14 4.52 15.38
C LEU A 248 22.90 3.14 14.75
N VAL A 249 23.05 3.03 13.43
CA VAL A 249 23.03 1.74 12.73
C VAL A 249 24.20 0.86 13.19
N GLN A 250 25.40 1.43 13.31
CA GLN A 250 26.56 0.71 13.83
C GLN A 250 26.36 0.23 15.28
N VAL A 251 25.78 1.07 16.15
CA VAL A 251 25.44 0.68 17.53
C VAL A 251 24.42 -0.46 17.56
N SER A 252 23.40 -0.40 16.71
CA SER A 252 22.40 -1.47 16.59
C SER A 252 23.02 -2.79 16.14
N ALA A 253 23.88 -2.75 15.11
CA ALA A 253 24.59 -3.92 14.60
C ALA A 253 25.54 -4.52 15.65
N LEU A 254 26.29 -3.68 16.36
CA LEU A 254 27.20 -4.13 17.43
C LEU A 254 26.42 -4.76 18.60
N THR A 255 25.27 -4.19 18.95
CA THR A 255 24.40 -4.72 20.01
C THR A 255 23.85 -6.09 19.62
N ALA A 256 23.39 -6.26 18.38
CA ALA A 256 22.91 -7.54 17.87
C ALA A 256 24.01 -8.60 17.82
N ALA A 257 25.21 -8.24 17.35
CA ALA A 257 26.38 -9.13 17.37
C ALA A 257 26.72 -9.57 18.81
N THR A 258 26.76 -8.62 19.74
CA THR A 258 27.05 -8.89 21.16
C THR A 258 26.01 -9.82 21.80
N GLN A 259 24.72 -9.65 21.48
CA GLN A 259 23.67 -10.57 21.95
C GLN A 259 23.88 -11.99 21.41
N SER A 260 24.22 -12.12 20.13
CA SER A 260 24.49 -13.43 19.53
C SER A 260 25.70 -14.11 20.19
N ASP A 261 26.79 -13.36 20.38
CA ASP A 261 28.00 -13.86 21.02
C ASP A 261 27.75 -14.25 22.48
N LEU A 262 26.94 -13.48 23.20
CA LEU A 262 26.52 -13.79 24.56
C LEU A 262 25.72 -15.10 24.63
N GLY A 263 24.86 -15.37 23.63
CA GLY A 263 24.12 -16.63 23.50
C GLY A 263 25.05 -17.83 23.25
N LEU A 264 26.03 -17.68 22.37
CA LEU A 264 27.05 -18.71 22.10
C LEU A 264 27.94 -18.97 23.32
N PHE A 265 28.34 -17.92 24.02
CA PHE A 265 29.11 -18.01 25.26
C PHE A 265 28.32 -18.76 26.34
N SER A 266 27.05 -18.40 26.56
CA SER A 266 26.14 -19.06 27.50
C SER A 266 26.04 -20.57 27.24
N THR A 267 25.80 -20.94 25.98
CA THR A 267 25.64 -22.35 25.57
C THR A 267 26.93 -23.15 25.77
N SER A 268 28.07 -22.56 25.40
CA SER A 268 29.38 -23.20 25.53
C SER A 268 29.77 -23.38 27.00
N MET A 269 29.53 -22.36 27.82
CA MET A 269 29.85 -22.38 29.24
C MET A 269 29.00 -23.42 29.99
N LEU A 270 27.69 -23.48 29.70
CA LEU A 270 26.81 -24.50 30.26
C LEU A 270 27.24 -25.92 29.90
N SER A 271 27.60 -26.16 28.63
CA SER A 271 28.08 -27.46 28.20
C SER A 271 29.36 -27.89 28.93
N VAL A 272 30.32 -26.98 29.15
CA VAL A 272 31.54 -27.26 29.91
C VAL A 272 31.23 -27.55 31.37
N MET A 273 30.33 -26.77 32.00
CA MET A 273 29.92 -27.00 33.38
C MET A 273 29.23 -28.37 33.53
N ASP A 274 28.30 -28.72 32.66
CA ASP A 274 27.60 -30.02 32.69
C ASP A 274 28.58 -31.19 32.54
N GLN A 275 29.50 -31.08 31.59
CA GLN A 275 30.54 -32.09 31.40
C GLN A 275 31.46 -32.20 32.63
N SER A 276 31.80 -31.08 33.27
CA SER A 276 32.63 -31.06 34.47
C SER A 276 31.94 -31.71 35.66
N SER A 277 30.66 -31.41 35.88
CA SER A 277 29.85 -31.98 36.96
C SER A 277 29.63 -33.48 36.77
N LEU A 278 29.40 -33.92 35.51
CA LEU A 278 29.31 -35.33 35.16
C LEU A 278 30.62 -36.07 35.46
N LEU A 279 31.76 -35.52 35.03
CA LEU A 279 33.07 -36.12 35.27
C LEU A 279 33.42 -36.17 36.76
N ALA A 280 33.11 -35.13 37.52
CA ALA A 280 33.32 -35.08 38.97
C ALA A 280 32.47 -36.13 39.70
N SER A 281 31.19 -36.27 39.33
CA SER A 281 30.29 -37.29 39.89
C SER A 281 30.76 -38.71 39.56
N GLN A 282 31.19 -38.96 38.32
CA GLN A 282 31.74 -40.26 37.91
C GLN A 282 33.04 -40.61 38.64
N ALA A 283 33.93 -39.62 38.83
CA ALA A 283 35.17 -39.81 39.58
C ALA A 283 34.87 -40.17 41.04
N ALA A 284 33.93 -39.48 41.69
CA ALA A 284 33.51 -39.78 43.06
C ALA A 284 32.87 -41.16 43.18
N ALA A 285 31.98 -41.54 42.27
CA ALA A 285 31.35 -42.87 42.25
C ALA A 285 32.40 -43.99 42.09
N LYS A 286 33.39 -43.80 41.22
CA LYS A 286 34.47 -44.76 41.01
C LYS A 286 35.41 -44.85 42.22
N ALA A 287 35.71 -43.72 42.86
CA ALA A 287 36.48 -43.67 44.10
C ALA A 287 35.73 -44.42 45.22
N ASN A 288 34.46 -44.12 45.45
CA ASN A 288 33.62 -44.79 46.46
C ASN A 288 33.51 -46.30 46.22
N ALA A 289 33.36 -46.74 44.97
CA ALA A 289 33.33 -48.17 44.64
C ALA A 289 34.67 -48.87 44.96
N SER A 290 35.79 -48.21 44.65
CA SER A 290 37.13 -48.74 44.94
C SER A 290 37.40 -48.79 46.45
N VAL A 291 37.00 -47.75 47.17
CA VAL A 291 37.11 -47.66 48.63
C VAL A 291 36.23 -48.70 49.31
N GLY A 292 34.98 -48.88 48.87
CA GLY A 292 34.08 -49.91 49.39
C GLY A 292 34.63 -51.32 49.20
N THR A 293 35.29 -51.58 48.06
CA THR A 293 35.96 -52.87 47.80
C THR A 293 37.14 -53.08 48.75
N ALA A 294 37.96 -52.06 48.98
CA ALA A 294 39.10 -52.12 49.89
C ALA A 294 38.65 -52.31 51.35
N ALA A 295 37.67 -51.53 51.82
CA ALA A 295 37.09 -51.66 53.15
C ALA A 295 36.51 -53.06 53.38
N SER A 296 35.77 -53.61 52.40
CA SER A 296 35.22 -54.96 52.48
C SER A 296 36.31 -56.04 52.58
N ALA A 297 37.42 -55.89 51.86
CA ALA A 297 38.55 -56.81 51.91
C ALA A 297 39.24 -56.78 53.29
N VAL A 298 39.40 -55.59 53.89
CA VAL A 298 39.98 -55.43 55.24
C VAL A 298 39.07 -56.06 56.30
N VAL A 299 37.75 -55.82 56.24
CA VAL A 299 36.77 -56.44 57.16
C VAL A 299 36.76 -57.97 57.01
N LYS A 300 36.86 -58.49 55.79
CA LYS A 300 36.95 -59.93 55.54
C LYS A 300 38.22 -60.52 56.17
N ALA A 301 39.37 -59.88 55.94
CA ALA A 301 40.64 -60.34 56.48
C ALA A 301 40.67 -60.24 58.03
N GLN A 302 40.05 -59.21 58.61
CA GLN A 302 39.83 -59.12 60.06
C GLN A 302 39.04 -60.32 60.59
N GLY A 303 37.96 -60.72 59.92
CA GLY A 303 37.16 -61.88 60.32
C GLY A 303 37.92 -63.21 60.21
N GLU A 304 38.73 -63.38 59.16
CA GLU A 304 39.59 -64.56 58.98
C GLU A 304 40.68 -64.64 60.05
N VAL A 305 41.33 -63.52 60.40
CA VAL A 305 42.32 -63.44 61.49
C VAL A 305 41.66 -63.70 62.85
N GLY A 306 40.48 -63.12 63.09
CA GLY A 306 39.71 -63.36 64.32
C GLY A 306 39.37 -64.83 64.52
N GLY A 307 38.90 -65.51 63.47
CA GLY A 307 38.62 -66.95 63.51
C GLY A 307 39.87 -67.81 63.71
N ALA A 308 41.02 -67.38 63.15
CA ALA A 308 42.31 -68.04 63.38
C ALA A 308 42.81 -67.85 64.82
N VAL A 309 42.63 -66.67 65.41
CA VAL A 309 42.95 -66.39 66.82
C VAL A 309 42.08 -67.24 67.74
N GLU A 310 40.77 -67.33 67.50
CA GLU A 310 39.86 -68.17 68.29
C GLU A 310 40.25 -69.66 68.23
N SER A 311 40.55 -70.17 67.03
CA SER A 311 41.00 -71.55 66.83
C SER A 311 42.35 -71.83 67.48
N GLY A 312 43.29 -70.88 67.39
CA GLY A 312 44.60 -70.98 68.01
C GLY A 312 44.53 -70.91 69.54
N GLN A 313 43.61 -70.12 70.09
CA GLN A 313 43.38 -70.04 71.54
C GLN A 313 42.88 -71.38 72.09
N ALA A 314 41.91 -72.01 71.39
CA ALA A 314 41.44 -73.34 71.74
C ALA A 314 42.58 -74.38 71.71
N ALA A 315 43.48 -74.30 70.73
CA ALA A 315 44.66 -75.17 70.65
C ALA A 315 45.66 -74.89 71.79
N ALA A 316 45.90 -73.63 72.15
CA ALA A 316 46.77 -73.26 73.26
C ALA A 316 46.22 -73.70 74.63
N ASP A 317 44.91 -73.65 74.80
CA ASP A 317 44.22 -74.13 76.01
C ASP A 317 44.25 -75.67 76.09
N GLN A 318 44.06 -76.35 74.96
CA GLN A 318 44.22 -77.80 74.88
C GLN A 318 45.66 -78.24 75.20
N ASN A 319 46.66 -77.52 74.66
CA ASN A 319 48.07 -77.76 74.96
C ASN A 319 48.36 -77.55 76.45
N ALA A 320 47.79 -76.52 77.09
CA ALA A 320 47.93 -76.31 78.53
C ALA A 320 47.38 -77.50 79.33
N ALA A 321 46.23 -78.05 78.94
CA ALA A 321 45.66 -79.24 79.59
C ALA A 321 46.54 -80.50 79.40
N VAL A 322 47.16 -80.68 78.22
CA VAL A 322 48.09 -81.78 77.96
C VAL A 322 49.38 -81.63 78.77
N ILE A 323 49.92 -80.42 78.85
CA ILE A 323 51.10 -80.10 79.66
C ILE A 323 50.85 -80.44 81.13
N GLU A 324 49.69 -80.08 81.67
CA GLU A 324 49.31 -80.42 83.06
C GLU A 324 49.23 -81.94 83.29
N GLN A 325 48.71 -82.71 82.32
CA GLN A 325 48.72 -84.17 82.40
C GLN A 325 50.14 -84.75 82.35
N LEU A 326 51.02 -84.21 81.50
CA LEU A 326 52.43 -84.61 81.43
C LEU A 326 53.18 -84.27 82.72
N LYS A 327 52.90 -83.11 83.34
CA LYS A 327 53.41 -82.76 84.67
C LYS A 327 52.96 -83.72 85.75
N ALA A 328 51.68 -84.09 85.76
CA ALA A 328 51.16 -85.08 86.70
C ALA A 328 51.83 -86.45 86.53
N MET A 329 52.05 -86.88 85.27
CA MET A 329 52.80 -88.12 84.96
C MET A 329 54.27 -88.02 85.40
N GLN A 330 54.93 -86.88 85.18
CA GLN A 330 56.29 -86.63 85.62
C GLN A 330 56.41 -86.71 87.16
N GLN A 331 55.47 -86.11 87.90
CA GLN A 331 55.46 -86.12 89.37
C GLN A 331 55.25 -87.53 89.96
N ALA A 332 54.53 -88.40 89.24
CA ALA A 332 54.27 -89.78 89.65
C ALA A 332 55.47 -90.73 89.46
N LEU A 333 56.50 -90.32 88.70
CA LEU A 333 57.72 -91.11 88.48
C LEU A 333 58.70 -91.02 89.66
N PRO A 334 59.47 -92.09 89.98
CA PRO A 334 60.54 -92.07 90.99
C PRO A 334 61.67 -91.09 90.66
N ASP A 335 62.34 -90.52 91.68
CA ASP A 335 63.34 -89.45 91.52
C ASP A 335 64.65 -89.88 90.84
N ASP A 336 64.89 -91.19 90.75
CA ASP A 336 66.06 -91.85 90.19
C ASP A 336 65.86 -92.39 88.75
N ASP A 337 64.66 -92.19 88.15
CA ASP A 337 64.36 -92.61 86.78
C ASP A 337 64.84 -91.57 85.73
N PRO A 338 65.73 -91.94 84.80
CA PRO A 338 66.19 -91.03 83.74
C PRO A 338 65.07 -90.52 82.81
N ALA A 339 63.92 -91.18 82.76
CA ALA A 339 62.75 -90.71 82.02
C ALA A 339 62.09 -89.46 82.67
N LYS A 340 62.25 -89.25 83.98
CA LYS A 340 61.65 -88.12 84.72
C LYS A 340 62.27 -86.78 84.34
N GLU A 341 63.59 -86.74 84.15
CA GLU A 341 64.30 -85.53 83.71
C GLU A 341 64.00 -85.19 82.24
N LEU A 342 63.94 -86.21 81.38
CA LEU A 342 63.56 -86.04 79.97
C LEU A 342 62.11 -85.54 79.83
N LEU A 343 61.18 -86.05 80.65
CA LEU A 343 59.80 -85.55 80.68
C LEU A 343 59.75 -84.10 81.15
N GLY A 344 60.55 -83.72 82.16
CA GLY A 344 60.66 -82.34 82.65
C GLY A 344 61.12 -81.35 81.59
N GLN A 345 62.19 -81.67 80.86
CA GLN A 345 62.67 -80.85 79.75
C GLN A 345 61.63 -80.72 78.63
N THR A 346 60.86 -81.79 78.39
CA THR A 346 59.76 -81.78 77.40
C THR A 346 58.62 -80.88 77.86
N VAL A 347 58.24 -80.95 79.14
CA VAL A 347 57.23 -80.08 79.75
C VAL A 347 57.67 -78.62 79.68
N ASP A 348 58.88 -78.27 80.12
CA ASP A 348 59.39 -76.89 80.10
C ASP A 348 59.44 -76.32 78.67
N SER A 349 59.84 -77.15 77.70
CA SER A 349 59.82 -76.77 76.28
C SER A 349 58.41 -76.57 75.75
N LEU A 350 57.44 -77.39 76.16
CA LEU A 350 56.05 -77.24 75.75
C LEU A 350 55.40 -76.03 76.41
N GLU A 351 55.71 -75.73 77.68
CA GLU A 351 55.26 -74.53 78.38
C GLU A 351 55.74 -73.26 77.71
N THR A 352 57.05 -73.20 77.39
CA THR A 352 57.64 -72.06 76.67
C THR A 352 56.95 -71.86 75.31
N ARG A 353 56.80 -72.94 74.52
CA ARG A 353 56.12 -72.86 73.21
C ARG A 353 54.64 -72.48 73.32
N ASN A 354 53.96 -72.91 74.38
CA ASN A 354 52.57 -72.56 74.60
C ASN A 354 52.40 -71.11 75.07
N ALA A 355 53.35 -70.58 75.85
CA ALA A 355 53.43 -69.16 76.20
C ALA A 355 53.71 -68.29 74.96
N ASP A 356 54.67 -68.69 74.11
CA ASP A 356 54.96 -68.02 72.84
C ASP A 356 53.73 -68.02 71.90
N LEU A 357 53.00 -69.14 71.84
CA LEU A 357 51.76 -69.24 71.08
C LEU A 357 50.69 -68.27 71.62
N LYS A 358 50.50 -68.20 72.94
CA LYS A 358 49.56 -67.24 73.56
C LYS A 358 49.95 -65.79 73.28
N GLN A 359 51.23 -65.46 73.30
CA GLN A 359 51.72 -64.13 72.93
C GLN A 359 51.44 -63.82 71.45
N ALA A 360 51.75 -64.75 70.53
CA ALA A 360 51.48 -64.58 69.11
C ALA A 360 49.98 -64.42 68.80
N LEU A 361 49.10 -65.11 69.54
CA LEU A 361 47.64 -64.97 69.44
C LEU A 361 47.15 -63.61 69.96
N SER A 362 47.73 -63.11 71.05
CA SER A 362 47.46 -61.76 71.56
C SER A 362 47.86 -60.69 70.55
N ASP A 363 49.05 -60.82 69.95
CA ASP A 363 49.55 -59.89 68.93
C ASP A 363 48.67 -59.94 67.67
N ALA A 364 48.26 -61.14 67.23
CA ALA A 364 47.34 -61.31 66.11
C ALA A 364 45.94 -60.74 66.40
N GLY A 365 45.45 -60.84 67.64
CA GLY A 365 44.20 -60.20 68.09
C GLY A 365 44.29 -58.66 68.01
N ALA A 366 45.39 -58.08 68.47
CA ALA A 366 45.64 -56.64 68.36
C ALA A 366 45.71 -56.18 66.89
N VAL A 367 46.27 -56.99 65.99
CA VAL A 367 46.26 -56.73 64.55
C VAL A 367 44.84 -56.77 63.99
N ALA A 368 44.01 -57.74 64.38
CA ALA A 368 42.61 -57.80 63.95
C ALA A 368 41.81 -56.56 64.39
N ASP A 369 42.00 -56.08 65.63
CA ASP A 369 41.36 -54.86 66.13
C ASP A 369 41.84 -53.61 65.35
N ALA A 370 43.14 -53.52 65.08
CA ALA A 370 43.71 -52.45 64.26
C ALA A 370 43.18 -52.46 62.81
N MET A 371 42.93 -53.64 62.24
CA MET A 371 42.28 -53.78 60.92
C MET A 371 40.84 -53.26 60.94
N GLY A 372 40.09 -53.50 62.02
CA GLY A 372 38.76 -52.92 62.21
C GLY A 372 38.76 -51.38 62.25
N GLY A 373 39.71 -50.79 62.99
CA GLY A 373 39.90 -49.34 63.04
C GLY A 373 40.34 -48.74 61.70
N ALA A 374 41.20 -49.45 60.95
CA ALA A 374 41.61 -49.06 59.61
C ALA A 374 40.43 -49.09 58.62
N ALA A 375 39.57 -50.10 58.67
CA ALA A 375 38.37 -50.17 57.84
C ALA A 375 37.40 -49.01 58.11
N GLN A 376 37.18 -48.65 59.38
CA GLN A 376 36.36 -47.47 59.75
C GLN A 376 36.97 -46.16 59.25
N THR A 377 38.28 -46.00 59.35
CA THR A 377 38.99 -44.81 58.85
C THR A 377 38.87 -44.70 57.33
N ILE A 378 39.01 -45.82 56.60
CA ILE A 378 38.83 -45.88 55.15
C ILE A 378 37.40 -45.50 54.75
N SER A 379 36.39 -45.99 55.48
CA SER A 379 34.98 -45.62 55.24
C SER A 379 34.73 -44.13 55.48
N GLY A 380 35.20 -43.59 56.60
CA GLY A 380 35.03 -42.17 56.93
C GLY A 380 35.72 -41.22 55.95
N ALA A 381 36.87 -41.63 55.40
CA ALA A 381 37.53 -40.88 54.32
C ALA A 381 36.70 -40.88 53.02
N SER A 382 36.04 -42.00 52.69
CA SER A 382 35.11 -42.06 51.55
C SER A 382 33.95 -41.09 51.70
N ASP A 383 33.33 -41.05 52.89
CA ASP A 383 32.21 -40.17 53.19
C ASP A 383 32.63 -38.70 53.11
N ALA A 384 33.82 -38.35 53.59
CA ALA A 384 34.37 -37.00 53.50
C ALA A 384 34.64 -36.57 52.04
N VAL A 385 35.20 -37.46 51.20
CA VAL A 385 35.38 -37.21 49.77
C VAL A 385 34.03 -37.03 49.08
N ASN A 386 33.05 -37.89 49.38
CA ASN A 386 31.71 -37.79 48.83
C ASN A 386 31.03 -36.46 49.22
N ALA A 387 31.14 -36.05 50.49
CA ALA A 387 30.62 -34.77 50.96
C ALA A 387 31.30 -33.57 50.29
N ALA A 388 32.63 -33.61 50.10
CA ALA A 388 33.37 -32.56 49.42
C ALA A 388 32.98 -32.42 47.94
N VAL A 389 32.79 -33.55 47.23
CA VAL A 389 32.31 -33.54 45.84
C VAL A 389 30.88 -33.01 45.77
N GLN A 390 29.98 -33.45 46.65
CA GLN A 390 28.60 -32.95 46.66
C GLN A 390 28.51 -31.46 47.00
N GLY A 391 29.32 -30.96 47.93
CA GLY A 391 29.40 -29.53 48.23
C GLY A 391 29.94 -28.70 47.05
N THR A 392 30.91 -29.25 46.31
CA THR A 392 31.46 -28.61 45.10
C THR A 392 30.43 -28.59 43.97
N LEU A 393 29.70 -29.70 43.77
CA LEU A 393 28.61 -29.77 42.80
C LEU A 393 27.49 -28.78 43.13
N GLY A 394 27.09 -28.68 44.41
CA GLY A 394 26.10 -27.70 44.86
C GLY A 394 26.55 -26.25 44.62
N SER A 395 27.81 -25.93 44.96
CA SER A 395 28.37 -24.59 44.70
C SER A 395 28.45 -24.27 43.21
N ALA A 396 28.81 -25.24 42.37
CA ALA A 396 28.82 -25.08 40.92
C ALA A 396 27.41 -24.87 40.36
N ASP A 397 26.41 -25.54 40.93
CA ASP A 397 25.01 -25.39 40.54
C ASP A 397 24.43 -24.02 40.93
N ASP A 398 24.81 -23.49 42.11
CA ASP A 398 24.45 -22.13 42.55
C ASP A 398 25.07 -21.05 41.64
N TYR A 399 26.35 -21.21 41.27
CA TYR A 399 27.01 -20.33 40.28
C TYR A 399 26.34 -20.39 38.92
N ARG A 400 26.03 -21.60 38.43
CA ARG A 400 25.30 -21.83 37.18
C ARG A 400 23.93 -21.15 37.22
N SER A 401 23.19 -21.33 38.31
CA SER A 401 21.88 -20.72 38.53
C SER A 401 21.98 -19.19 38.50
N THR A 402 22.93 -18.59 39.20
CA THR A 402 23.12 -17.13 39.23
C THR A 402 23.50 -16.55 37.86
N LEU A 403 24.39 -17.23 37.13
CA LEU A 403 24.77 -16.82 35.78
C LEU A 403 23.59 -16.89 34.81
N THR A 404 22.85 -18.00 34.80
CA THR A 404 21.78 -18.25 33.83
C THR A 404 20.46 -17.55 34.15
N SER A 405 20.10 -17.42 35.42
CA SER A 405 18.81 -16.84 35.83
C SER A 405 18.87 -15.34 36.05
N THR A 406 20.05 -14.80 36.37
CA THR A 406 20.19 -13.39 36.80
C THR A 406 21.12 -12.61 35.88
N THR A 407 22.39 -13.04 35.76
CA THR A 407 23.43 -12.21 35.13
C THR A 407 23.26 -12.11 33.61
N LEU A 408 23.16 -13.25 32.92
CA LEU A 408 23.02 -13.29 31.47
C LEU A 408 21.68 -12.67 30.99
N PRO A 409 20.53 -12.96 31.63
CA PRO A 409 19.28 -12.28 31.29
C PRO A 409 19.34 -10.77 31.50
N ALA A 410 19.93 -10.29 32.60
CA ALA A 410 20.05 -8.84 32.86
C ALA A 410 20.91 -8.13 31.80
N VAL A 411 22.04 -8.72 31.41
CA VAL A 411 22.88 -8.19 30.33
C VAL A 411 22.15 -8.22 29.00
N ASN A 412 21.46 -9.32 28.68
CA ASN A 412 20.70 -9.44 27.44
C ASN A 412 19.53 -8.43 27.36
N SER A 413 18.83 -8.20 28.49
CA SER A 413 17.79 -7.17 28.60
C SER A 413 18.36 -5.76 28.44
N ALA A 414 19.50 -5.46 29.06
CA ALA A 414 20.17 -4.17 28.90
C ALA A 414 20.62 -3.92 27.45
N LEU A 415 21.20 -4.93 26.79
CA LEU A 415 21.53 -4.88 25.36
C LEU A 415 20.27 -4.69 24.51
N SER A 416 19.18 -5.38 24.82
CA SER A 416 17.91 -5.23 24.09
C SER A 416 17.33 -3.83 24.23
N GLN A 417 17.46 -3.23 25.41
CA GLN A 417 17.03 -1.85 25.66
C GLN A 417 17.90 -0.86 24.89
N ILE A 418 19.23 -1.03 24.87
CA ILE A 418 20.15 -0.21 24.07
C ILE A 418 19.80 -0.32 22.58
N GLY A 419 19.58 -1.53 22.06
CA GLY A 419 19.19 -1.77 20.67
C GLY A 419 17.85 -1.12 20.33
N GLY A 420 16.87 -1.20 21.23
CA GLY A 420 15.56 -0.55 21.09
C GLY A 420 15.66 0.98 21.09
N THR A 421 16.39 1.56 22.04
CA THR A 421 16.61 3.02 22.13
C THR A 421 17.38 3.55 20.92
N ALA A 422 18.42 2.83 20.46
CA ALA A 422 19.14 3.19 19.24
C ALA A 422 18.22 3.17 18.01
N GLY A 423 17.33 2.18 17.90
CA GLY A 423 16.33 2.09 16.84
C GLY A 423 15.31 3.24 16.88
N SER A 424 14.77 3.57 18.06
CA SER A 424 13.86 4.72 18.22
C SER A 424 14.52 6.05 17.91
N LEU A 425 15.78 6.24 18.33
CA LEU A 425 16.54 7.45 18.02
C LEU A 425 16.85 7.53 16.53
N ALA A 426 17.20 6.42 15.87
CA ALA A 426 17.40 6.39 14.42
C ALA A 426 16.13 6.78 13.64
N ALA A 427 14.96 6.33 14.10
CA ALA A 427 13.67 6.73 13.52
C ALA A 427 13.38 8.23 13.72
N ALA A 428 13.66 8.78 14.91
CA ALA A 428 13.51 10.21 15.17
C ALA A 428 14.46 11.07 14.31
N VAL A 429 15.71 10.63 14.16
CA VAL A 429 16.72 11.27 13.29
C VAL A 429 16.31 11.21 11.81
N SER A 430 15.70 10.11 11.36
CA SER A 430 15.14 9.99 10.01
C SER A 430 14.00 10.99 9.77
N ASN A 431 13.08 11.16 10.73
CA ASN A 431 12.02 12.16 10.64
C ASN A 431 12.58 13.60 10.60
N GLN A 432 13.67 13.87 11.31
CA GLN A 432 14.32 15.18 11.28
C GLN A 432 14.91 15.49 9.89
N THR A 433 15.40 14.48 9.17
CA THR A 433 15.87 14.63 7.78
C THR A 433 14.76 15.12 6.87
N LEU A 434 13.56 14.54 6.99
CA LEU A 434 12.39 14.95 6.21
C LEU A 434 11.99 16.41 6.49
N LEU A 435 12.01 16.82 7.76
CA LEU A 435 11.71 18.20 8.15
C LEU A 435 12.74 19.20 7.61
N VAL A 436 14.03 18.83 7.63
CA VAL A 436 15.12 19.64 7.07
C VAL A 436 14.95 19.80 5.55
N ASP A 437 14.58 18.74 4.85
CA ASP A 437 14.31 18.78 3.41
C ASP A 437 13.10 19.67 3.07
N GLN A 438 12.02 19.57 3.84
CA GLN A 438 10.85 20.43 3.71
C GLN A 438 11.18 21.90 3.99
N ALA A 439 11.95 22.18 5.05
CA ALA A 439 12.37 23.53 5.39
C ALA A 439 13.29 24.14 4.30
N SER A 440 14.18 23.34 3.72
CA SER A 440 15.00 23.77 2.59
C SER A 440 14.16 24.13 1.37
N LEU A 441 13.11 23.35 1.06
CA LEU A 441 12.19 23.64 -0.05
C LEU A 441 11.42 24.94 0.16
N VAL A 442 10.93 25.18 1.39
CA VAL A 442 10.24 26.43 1.75
C VAL A 442 11.18 27.63 1.64
N LEU A 443 12.44 27.49 2.06
CA LEU A 443 13.44 28.54 1.89
C LEU A 443 13.77 28.81 0.41
N ASP A 444 13.80 27.78 -0.44
CA ASP A 444 13.96 27.96 -1.90
C ASP A 444 12.79 28.73 -2.51
N GLN A 445 11.57 28.40 -2.08
CA GLN A 445 10.38 29.14 -2.50
C GLN A 445 10.42 30.59 -2.00
N LEU A 446 10.84 30.83 -0.76
CA LEU A 446 10.99 32.17 -0.19
C LEU A 446 12.02 33.01 -0.97
N VAL A 447 13.19 32.43 -1.30
CA VAL A 447 14.20 33.09 -2.13
C VAL A 447 13.65 33.45 -3.51
N SER A 448 12.91 32.54 -4.15
CA SER A 448 12.26 32.79 -5.45
C SER A 448 11.23 33.92 -5.39
N THR A 449 10.36 33.89 -4.37
CA THR A 449 9.34 34.92 -4.15
C THR A 449 9.99 36.29 -3.88
N LEU A 450 10.99 36.36 -3.00
CA LEU A 450 11.72 37.59 -2.73
C LEU A 450 12.45 38.12 -3.98
N GLY A 451 12.98 37.23 -4.85
CA GLY A 451 13.54 37.62 -6.14
C GLY A 451 12.50 38.22 -7.10
N THR A 452 11.28 37.68 -7.08
CA THR A 452 10.15 38.22 -7.85
C THR A 452 9.70 39.58 -7.29
N THR A 453 9.60 39.72 -5.97
CA THR A 453 9.32 41.00 -5.28
C THR A 453 10.38 42.04 -5.63
N ARG A 454 11.67 41.66 -5.65
CA ARG A 454 12.76 42.58 -6.04
C ARG A 454 12.59 43.09 -7.46
N THR A 455 12.23 42.21 -8.39
CA THR A 455 11.98 42.55 -9.80
C THR A 455 10.78 43.50 -9.93
N ALA A 456 9.70 43.25 -9.18
CA ALA A 456 8.53 44.14 -9.15
C ALA A 456 8.89 45.53 -8.58
N LEU A 457 9.68 45.60 -7.51
CA LEU A 457 10.17 46.86 -6.94
C LEU A 457 11.03 47.65 -7.95
N ASP A 458 11.88 46.97 -8.72
CA ASP A 458 12.67 47.63 -9.79
C ASP A 458 11.77 48.17 -10.91
N GLN A 459 10.72 47.43 -11.30
CA GLN A 459 9.76 47.89 -12.29
C GLN A 459 8.95 49.09 -11.78
N THR A 460 8.53 49.07 -10.52
CA THR A 460 7.81 50.20 -9.90
C THR A 460 8.70 51.44 -9.80
N ASP A 461 9.98 51.30 -9.43
CA ASP A 461 10.92 52.44 -9.47
C ASP A 461 11.05 53.02 -10.88
N ALA A 462 11.15 52.17 -11.91
CA ALA A 462 11.22 52.61 -13.30
C ALA A 462 9.94 53.33 -13.75
N LEU A 463 8.76 52.87 -13.32
CA LEU A 463 7.48 53.54 -13.59
C LEU A 463 7.40 54.90 -12.90
N LEU A 464 7.82 55.00 -11.64
CA LEU A 464 7.87 56.27 -10.92
C LEU A 464 8.87 57.24 -11.53
N ALA A 465 10.02 56.77 -12.01
CA ALA A 465 10.97 57.59 -12.77
C ALA A 465 10.37 58.10 -14.09
N GLY A 466 9.57 57.26 -14.76
CA GLY A 466 8.81 57.66 -15.96
C GLY A 466 7.73 58.69 -15.66
N LEU A 467 7.03 58.55 -14.52
CA LEU A 467 6.04 59.51 -14.05
C LEU A 467 6.68 60.85 -13.68
N GLU A 468 7.83 60.83 -12.98
CA GLU A 468 8.64 62.02 -12.68
C GLU A 468 9.01 62.79 -13.97
N THR A 469 9.49 62.06 -14.99
CA THR A 469 9.81 62.63 -16.32
C THR A 469 8.57 63.19 -17.03
N SER A 470 7.43 62.52 -16.90
CA SER A 470 6.16 62.96 -17.48
C SER A 470 5.62 64.20 -16.79
N LEU A 471 5.75 64.30 -15.46
CA LEU A 471 5.40 65.50 -14.69
C LEU A 471 6.30 66.69 -15.03
N ASP A 472 7.60 66.47 -15.28
CA ASP A 472 8.51 67.49 -15.82
C ASP A 472 8.04 67.99 -17.19
N THR A 473 7.63 67.07 -18.06
CA THR A 473 7.13 67.38 -19.40
C THR A 473 5.82 68.16 -19.32
N VAL A 474 4.85 67.69 -18.52
CA VAL A 474 3.56 68.36 -18.32
C VAL A 474 3.75 69.71 -17.65
N GLN A 475 4.61 69.86 -16.65
CA GLN A 475 4.91 71.16 -16.05
C GLN A 475 5.48 72.13 -17.09
N THR A 476 6.39 71.66 -17.95
CA THR A 476 6.97 72.43 -19.06
C THR A 476 5.89 72.83 -20.08
N ASP A 477 5.03 71.88 -20.46
CA ASP A 477 3.94 72.08 -21.41
C ASP A 477 2.82 72.96 -20.84
N LEU A 478 2.55 72.91 -19.53
CA LEU A 478 1.52 73.70 -18.86
C LEU A 478 2.00 75.14 -18.62
N VAL A 479 3.30 75.35 -18.42
CA VAL A 479 3.95 76.68 -18.52
C VAL A 479 3.87 77.22 -19.95
N ALA A 480 4.01 76.37 -20.97
CA ALA A 480 3.83 76.75 -22.37
C ALA A 480 2.35 77.03 -22.71
N LEU A 481 1.41 76.21 -22.23
CA LEU A 481 -0.04 76.33 -22.43
C LEU A 481 -0.67 77.46 -21.61
N GLY A 482 -0.04 77.88 -20.51
CA GLY A 482 -0.41 79.09 -19.76
C GLY A 482 -0.36 80.38 -20.59
N THR A 483 0.23 80.34 -21.80
CA THR A 483 0.21 81.43 -22.78
C THR A 483 -0.93 81.34 -23.80
N SER A 484 -1.65 80.23 -23.89
CA SER A 484 -2.78 80.05 -24.81
C SER A 484 -3.97 79.47 -24.04
N GLY A 485 -4.98 80.29 -23.77
CA GLY A 485 -6.16 80.01 -22.92
C GLY A 485 -7.05 78.82 -23.33
N ALA A 486 -6.50 77.60 -23.36
CA ALA A 486 -7.18 76.33 -23.61
C ALA A 486 -7.62 75.64 -22.30
N LEU A 487 -7.25 76.19 -21.14
CA LEU A 487 -7.59 75.61 -19.82
C LEU A 487 -9.08 75.75 -19.47
N SER A 488 -9.82 76.66 -20.14
CA SER A 488 -11.26 76.86 -19.91
C SER A 488 -12.15 75.84 -20.62
N SER A 489 -11.61 74.96 -21.48
CA SER A 489 -12.40 73.94 -22.19
C SER A 489 -12.30 72.54 -21.58
N LEU A 490 -11.51 72.36 -20.52
CA LEU A 490 -11.34 71.07 -19.82
C LEU A 490 -12.21 70.94 -18.56
N PHE A 491 -12.84 72.04 -18.13
CA PHE A 491 -13.78 72.05 -17.00
C PHE A 491 -15.19 72.34 -17.49
N ASP A 492 -15.91 71.28 -17.84
CA ASP A 492 -17.38 71.32 -17.91
C ASP A 492 -17.92 70.63 -16.65
N ASN A 493 -18.54 71.43 -15.77
CA ASN A 493 -19.28 71.02 -14.56
C ASN A 493 -18.58 70.27 -13.41
N GLY A 494 -17.25 70.34 -13.28
CA GLY A 494 -16.59 70.41 -11.96
C GLY A 494 -16.86 69.31 -10.92
N THR A 495 -17.11 68.06 -11.30
CA THR A 495 -17.23 66.93 -10.35
C THR A 495 -16.29 65.79 -10.74
N LEU A 496 -15.45 65.35 -9.79
CA LEU A 496 -14.78 64.05 -9.88
C LEU A 496 -15.81 62.96 -9.64
N ASP A 497 -15.82 61.96 -10.51
CA ASP A 497 -16.73 60.83 -10.42
C ASP A 497 -16.23 59.85 -9.36
N ALA A 498 -16.82 59.92 -8.16
CA ALA A 498 -16.50 59.06 -7.01
C ALA A 498 -16.63 57.56 -7.33
N GLY A 499 -17.47 57.18 -8.30
CA GLY A 499 -17.61 55.80 -8.75
C GLY A 499 -16.32 55.25 -9.39
N LYS A 500 -15.58 56.08 -10.13
CA LYS A 500 -14.32 55.66 -10.78
C LYS A 500 -13.13 55.52 -9.83
N ILE A 501 -13.14 56.25 -8.73
CA ILE A 501 -12.12 56.12 -7.67
C ILE A 501 -12.37 54.85 -6.85
N ALA A 502 -13.64 54.53 -6.58
CA ALA A 502 -14.02 53.27 -5.96
C ALA A 502 -13.64 52.06 -6.83
N ASP A 503 -13.87 52.11 -8.15
CA ASP A 503 -13.47 51.05 -9.09
C ASP A 503 -11.93 50.84 -9.12
N PHE A 504 -11.14 51.92 -9.01
CA PHE A 504 -9.67 51.86 -8.98
C PHE A 504 -9.12 51.31 -7.66
N MET A 505 -9.80 51.58 -6.53
CA MET A 505 -9.46 51.05 -5.21
C MET A 505 -9.92 49.59 -5.01
N GLN A 506 -10.86 49.09 -5.82
CA GLN A 506 -11.44 47.75 -5.70
C GLN A 506 -10.51 46.62 -6.19
N SER A 507 -9.53 46.88 -7.07
CA SER A 507 -8.56 45.84 -7.47
C SER A 507 -7.30 46.45 -8.11
N PRO A 508 -6.15 46.52 -7.41
CA PRO A 508 -4.91 47.09 -7.95
C PRO A 508 -4.27 46.24 -9.07
N THR A 509 -4.80 45.05 -9.35
CA THR A 509 -4.39 44.21 -10.48
C THR A 509 -5.60 43.58 -11.15
N GLU A 510 -5.85 43.93 -12.40
CA GLU A 510 -6.87 43.29 -13.23
C GLU A 510 -6.35 41.90 -13.65
N LEU A 511 -6.88 40.83 -13.06
CA LEU A 511 -6.58 39.45 -13.46
C LEU A 511 -7.19 39.20 -14.84
N THR A 512 -6.41 39.43 -15.89
CA THR A 512 -6.79 39.07 -17.27
C THR A 512 -6.74 37.55 -17.42
N THR A 513 -7.89 36.90 -17.24
CA THR A 513 -8.02 35.44 -17.39
C THR A 513 -8.18 35.08 -18.87
N GLU A 514 -7.09 34.66 -19.52
CA GLU A 514 -7.16 34.08 -20.86
C GLU A 514 -7.40 32.56 -20.80
N LYS A 515 -8.54 32.11 -21.33
CA LYS A 515 -8.90 30.69 -21.38
C LYS A 515 -8.30 30.03 -22.63
N LEU A 516 -7.27 29.20 -22.46
CA LEU A 516 -6.55 28.57 -23.58
C LEU A 516 -7.36 27.50 -24.35
N TYR A 517 -8.33 26.85 -23.71
CA TYR A 517 -9.25 25.88 -24.34
C TYR A 517 -10.65 25.96 -23.73
N PRO A 518 -11.47 26.95 -24.13
CA PRO A 518 -12.78 27.15 -23.54
C PRO A 518 -13.72 25.98 -23.87
N LEU A 519 -14.47 25.55 -22.86
CA LEU A 519 -15.56 24.59 -22.99
C LEU A 519 -16.89 25.29 -22.82
N ASN A 520 -17.91 24.86 -23.57
CA ASN A 520 -19.26 25.42 -23.53
C ASN A 520 -20.09 24.97 -22.32
N ALA A 521 -19.79 23.80 -21.76
CA ALA A 521 -20.53 23.20 -20.65
C ALA A 521 -19.69 22.15 -19.90
N TYR A 522 -20.05 21.85 -18.64
CA TYR A 522 -19.41 20.77 -17.87
C TYR A 522 -19.70 19.39 -18.50
N GLY A 523 -20.89 19.20 -19.07
CA GLY A 523 -21.26 18.00 -19.80
C GLY A 523 -20.32 17.71 -20.97
N SER A 524 -19.89 18.74 -21.70
CA SER A 524 -18.89 18.60 -22.78
C SER A 524 -17.52 18.19 -22.26
N ALA A 525 -17.11 18.66 -21.08
CA ALA A 525 -15.86 18.24 -20.44
C ALA A 525 -15.88 16.75 -20.07
N MET A 526 -17.05 16.24 -19.68
CA MET A 526 -17.27 14.86 -19.23
C MET A 526 -17.61 13.87 -20.35
N ALA A 527 -18.04 14.35 -21.52
CA ALA A 527 -18.39 13.52 -22.67
C ALA A 527 -17.28 12.51 -23.07
N PRO A 528 -15.97 12.87 -23.14
CA PRO A 528 -14.90 11.91 -23.44
C PRO A 528 -14.92 10.66 -22.55
N LEU A 529 -15.14 10.83 -21.24
CA LEU A 529 -15.18 9.71 -20.29
C LEU A 529 -16.39 8.81 -20.56
N PHE A 530 -17.58 9.40 -20.60
CA PHE A 530 -18.82 8.64 -20.77
C PHE A 530 -18.86 7.92 -22.12
N THR A 531 -18.42 8.58 -23.20
CA THR A 531 -18.34 7.97 -24.53
C THR A 531 -17.39 6.79 -24.53
N ASN A 532 -16.17 6.91 -23.99
CA ASN A 532 -15.25 5.76 -23.92
C ASN A 532 -15.81 4.58 -23.10
N LEU A 533 -16.50 4.85 -21.99
CA LEU A 533 -17.16 3.82 -21.19
C LEU A 533 -18.27 3.12 -21.97
N THR A 534 -19.10 3.89 -22.68
CA THR A 534 -20.14 3.38 -23.58
C THR A 534 -19.56 2.49 -24.68
N LEU A 535 -18.47 2.90 -25.33
CA LEU A 535 -17.84 2.10 -26.39
C LEU A 535 -17.33 0.76 -25.87
N TRP A 536 -16.74 0.75 -24.66
CA TRP A 536 -16.28 -0.49 -24.04
C TRP A 536 -17.43 -1.42 -23.67
N ILE A 537 -18.47 -0.89 -23.03
CA ILE A 537 -19.67 -1.64 -22.64
C ILE A 537 -20.38 -2.16 -23.89
N GLY A 538 -20.49 -1.34 -24.94
CA GLY A 538 -21.05 -1.71 -26.22
C GLY A 538 -20.32 -2.89 -26.85
N ALA A 539 -18.99 -2.85 -26.91
CA ALA A 539 -18.18 -3.98 -27.36
C ALA A 539 -18.35 -5.23 -26.47
N PHE A 540 -18.48 -5.05 -25.15
CA PHE A 540 -18.68 -6.17 -24.22
C PHE A 540 -20.03 -6.85 -24.43
N MET A 541 -21.10 -6.08 -24.64
CA MET A 541 -22.42 -6.63 -24.97
C MET A 541 -22.39 -7.49 -26.24
N LEU A 542 -21.60 -7.11 -27.25
CA LEU A 542 -21.41 -7.94 -28.44
C LEU A 542 -20.76 -9.28 -28.09
N MET A 543 -19.80 -9.31 -27.16
CA MET A 543 -19.15 -10.57 -26.71
C MET A 543 -20.11 -11.49 -25.95
N VAL A 544 -21.09 -10.93 -25.24
CA VAL A 544 -22.02 -11.71 -24.41
C VAL A 544 -23.19 -12.24 -25.24
N ILE A 545 -23.72 -11.43 -26.15
CA ILE A 545 -24.96 -11.75 -26.88
C ILE A 545 -24.69 -12.42 -28.23
N LEU A 546 -23.68 -11.97 -28.99
CA LEU A 546 -23.38 -12.52 -30.32
C LEU A 546 -22.42 -13.71 -30.21
N LYS A 547 -22.67 -14.73 -31.04
CA LYS A 547 -21.83 -15.92 -31.11
C LYS A 547 -20.42 -15.55 -31.56
N GLN A 548 -19.40 -15.99 -30.83
CA GLN A 548 -17.99 -15.68 -31.09
C GLN A 548 -17.34 -16.66 -32.06
N GLU A 549 -17.71 -17.94 -32.00
CA GLU A 549 -17.18 -18.97 -32.89
C GLU A 549 -17.84 -18.94 -34.28
N VAL A 550 -17.05 -19.29 -35.30
CA VAL A 550 -17.48 -19.31 -36.72
C VAL A 550 -17.67 -20.75 -37.15
N ASP A 551 -18.87 -21.06 -37.67
CA ASP A 551 -19.16 -22.36 -38.26
C ASP A 551 -18.62 -22.54 -39.68
N ASP A 552 -18.40 -23.80 -40.07
CA ASP A 552 -17.92 -24.22 -41.40
C ASP A 552 -19.04 -24.32 -42.46
N GLU A 553 -20.27 -23.98 -42.10
CA GLU A 553 -21.41 -24.15 -43.00
C GLU A 553 -21.27 -23.27 -44.26
N GLY A 554 -21.21 -23.90 -45.42
CA GLY A 554 -21.06 -23.24 -46.72
C GLY A 554 -19.62 -22.82 -47.09
N ILE A 555 -18.62 -23.00 -46.21
CA ILE A 555 -17.21 -22.68 -46.50
C ILE A 555 -16.30 -23.76 -45.88
N LYS A 556 -15.78 -24.66 -46.71
CA LYS A 556 -14.88 -25.74 -46.27
C LYS A 556 -13.45 -25.22 -45.99
N ASN A 557 -12.74 -25.87 -45.06
CA ASN A 557 -11.32 -25.65 -44.74
C ASN A 557 -10.97 -24.24 -44.23
N LEU A 558 -11.77 -23.67 -43.32
CA LEU A 558 -11.47 -22.38 -42.69
C LEU A 558 -10.29 -22.49 -41.71
N THR A 559 -9.24 -21.69 -41.92
CA THR A 559 -8.12 -21.62 -40.97
C THR A 559 -8.52 -20.85 -39.70
N LEU A 560 -7.81 -21.09 -38.58
CA LEU A 560 -8.02 -20.39 -37.31
C LEU A 560 -7.98 -18.87 -37.46
N SER A 561 -6.99 -18.35 -38.20
CA SER A 561 -6.86 -16.92 -38.47
C SER A 561 -8.00 -16.40 -39.34
N GLN A 562 -8.51 -17.20 -40.28
CA GLN A 562 -9.64 -16.82 -41.13
C GLN A 562 -10.95 -16.74 -40.34
N ARG A 563 -11.19 -17.67 -39.41
CA ARG A 563 -12.34 -17.62 -38.50
C ARG A 563 -12.28 -16.42 -37.58
N TYR A 564 -11.13 -16.18 -36.96
CA TYR A 564 -10.91 -15.04 -36.07
C TYR A 564 -11.18 -13.71 -36.79
N LEU A 565 -10.50 -13.47 -37.93
CA LEU A 565 -10.65 -12.24 -38.70
C LEU A 565 -12.07 -12.08 -39.28
N GLY A 566 -12.71 -13.18 -39.71
CA GLY A 566 -14.05 -13.14 -40.27
C GLY A 566 -15.09 -12.67 -39.26
N ARG A 567 -15.06 -13.23 -38.04
CA ARG A 567 -15.94 -12.79 -36.95
C ARG A 567 -15.57 -11.41 -36.43
N TRP A 568 -14.28 -11.11 -36.26
CA TRP A 568 -13.85 -9.80 -35.81
C TRP A 568 -14.37 -8.70 -36.75
N LEU A 569 -14.26 -8.88 -38.08
CA LEU A 569 -14.81 -7.92 -39.05
C LEU A 569 -16.34 -7.77 -38.93
N PHE A 570 -17.06 -8.87 -38.67
CA PHE A 570 -18.50 -8.82 -38.45
C PHE A 570 -18.86 -7.97 -37.22
N LEU A 571 -18.15 -8.18 -36.11
CA LEU A 571 -18.36 -7.42 -34.87
C LEU A 571 -17.86 -5.97 -34.98
N ALA A 572 -16.83 -5.72 -35.78
CA ALA A 572 -16.27 -4.40 -36.04
C ALA A 572 -17.29 -3.46 -36.68
N VAL A 573 -18.21 -3.97 -37.52
CA VAL A 573 -19.33 -3.18 -38.07
C VAL A 573 -20.21 -2.67 -36.95
N PHE A 574 -20.59 -3.53 -35.99
CA PHE A 574 -21.42 -3.12 -34.85
C PHE A 574 -20.72 -2.13 -33.94
N ALA A 575 -19.45 -2.39 -33.60
CA ALA A 575 -18.65 -1.48 -32.77
C ALA A 575 -18.47 -0.10 -33.44
N THR A 576 -18.31 -0.08 -34.76
CA THR A 576 -18.25 1.18 -35.54
C THR A 576 -19.60 1.89 -35.52
N LEU A 577 -20.70 1.18 -35.73
CA LEU A 577 -22.05 1.76 -35.67
C LEU A 577 -22.38 2.29 -34.27
N GLN A 578 -22.01 1.58 -33.20
CA GLN A 578 -22.15 2.06 -31.82
C GLN A 578 -21.39 3.37 -31.60
N ALA A 579 -20.16 3.47 -32.12
CA ALA A 579 -19.38 4.70 -32.01
C ALA A 579 -19.99 5.87 -32.79
N VAL A 580 -20.45 5.62 -34.01
CA VAL A 580 -21.12 6.64 -34.82
C VAL A 580 -22.42 7.10 -34.18
N VAL A 581 -23.25 6.18 -33.68
CA VAL A 581 -24.50 6.54 -33.01
C VAL A 581 -24.23 7.35 -31.75
N CYS A 582 -23.31 6.91 -30.89
CA CYS A 582 -22.96 7.63 -29.67
C CYS A 582 -22.50 9.06 -29.97
N CYS A 583 -21.52 9.24 -30.85
CA CYS A 583 -20.99 10.56 -31.22
C CYS A 583 -22.04 11.45 -31.89
N ALA A 584 -22.90 10.88 -32.74
CA ALA A 584 -24.00 11.66 -33.34
C ALA A 584 -24.96 12.18 -32.27
N GLY A 585 -25.30 11.35 -31.26
CA GLY A 585 -26.12 11.79 -30.14
C GLY A 585 -25.42 12.82 -29.26
N ASP A 586 -24.12 12.68 -28.99
CA ASP A 586 -23.34 13.66 -28.23
C ASP A 586 -23.39 15.05 -28.90
N LEU A 587 -23.22 15.11 -30.23
CA LEU A 587 -23.35 16.35 -31.00
C LEU A 587 -24.77 16.91 -31.00
N VAL A 588 -25.80 16.06 -31.02
CA VAL A 588 -27.22 16.48 -30.92
C VAL A 588 -27.54 17.07 -29.54
N ILE A 589 -26.94 16.53 -28.48
CA ILE A 589 -27.07 17.05 -27.11
C ILE A 589 -26.38 18.42 -26.96
N GLY A 590 -25.43 18.73 -27.85
CA GLY A 590 -24.72 20.00 -27.90
C GLY A 590 -23.27 19.92 -27.41
N VAL A 591 -22.71 18.72 -27.25
CA VAL A 591 -21.31 18.53 -26.90
C VAL A 591 -20.44 19.24 -27.93
N GLN A 592 -19.61 20.18 -27.48
CA GLN A 592 -18.78 20.95 -28.40
C GLN A 592 -17.75 20.04 -29.08
N THR A 593 -17.44 20.34 -30.34
CA THR A 593 -16.31 19.71 -31.03
C THR A 593 -15.60 20.74 -31.90
N VAL A 594 -14.27 20.77 -31.79
CA VAL A 594 -13.42 21.59 -32.67
C VAL A 594 -13.34 20.96 -34.06
N ASN A 595 -13.37 19.63 -34.13
CA ASN A 595 -13.38 18.90 -35.40
C ASN A 595 -14.24 17.63 -35.32
N ALA A 596 -15.49 17.73 -35.80
CA ALA A 596 -16.42 16.61 -35.79
C ALA A 596 -15.92 15.37 -36.55
N PRO A 597 -15.35 15.45 -37.78
CA PRO A 597 -14.78 14.29 -38.45
C PRO A 597 -13.73 13.54 -37.63
N LEU A 598 -12.81 14.25 -36.97
CA LEU A 598 -11.80 13.65 -36.11
C LEU A 598 -12.38 13.09 -34.82
N PHE A 599 -13.45 13.69 -34.28
CA PHE A 599 -14.19 13.14 -33.13
C PHE A 599 -14.79 11.77 -33.46
N PHE A 600 -15.49 11.63 -34.60
CA PHE A 600 -16.00 10.35 -35.08
C PHE A 600 -14.88 9.34 -35.33
N LEU A 601 -13.79 9.76 -35.98
CA LEU A 601 -12.64 8.89 -36.26
C LEU A 601 -12.02 8.35 -34.96
N THR A 602 -11.86 9.22 -33.95
CA THR A 602 -11.31 8.87 -32.64
C THR A 602 -12.20 7.85 -31.93
N ALA A 603 -13.53 8.09 -31.93
CA ALA A 603 -14.50 7.17 -31.34
C ALA A 603 -14.47 5.80 -32.02
N VAL A 604 -14.42 5.75 -33.35
CA VAL A 604 -14.35 4.50 -34.10
C VAL A 604 -13.05 3.76 -33.81
N ALA A 605 -11.90 4.45 -33.79
CA ALA A 605 -10.61 3.84 -33.48
C ALA A 605 -10.56 3.29 -32.05
N ALA A 606 -11.07 4.05 -31.06
CA ALA A 606 -11.19 3.59 -29.68
C ALA A 606 -12.11 2.38 -29.59
N SER A 607 -13.29 2.43 -30.20
CA SER A 607 -14.27 1.33 -30.23
C SER A 607 -13.70 0.04 -30.84
N LEU A 608 -12.98 0.14 -31.96
CA LEU A 608 -12.32 -1.01 -32.59
C LEU A 608 -11.17 -1.55 -31.73
N THR A 609 -10.44 -0.68 -31.05
CA THR A 609 -9.39 -1.08 -30.11
C THR A 609 -9.98 -1.87 -28.93
N TYR A 610 -11.05 -1.34 -28.32
CA TYR A 610 -11.76 -1.98 -27.21
C TYR A 610 -12.37 -3.32 -27.64
N LEU A 611 -13.02 -3.36 -28.82
CA LEU A 611 -13.50 -4.59 -29.42
C LEU A 611 -12.38 -5.62 -29.58
N SER A 612 -11.22 -5.21 -30.11
CA SER A 612 -10.11 -6.13 -30.39
C SER A 612 -9.53 -6.73 -29.11
N ILE A 613 -9.36 -5.93 -28.06
CA ILE A 613 -8.92 -6.39 -26.74
C ILE A 613 -9.93 -7.40 -26.17
N GLN A 614 -11.20 -7.03 -26.13
CA GLN A 614 -12.24 -7.86 -25.52
C GLN A 614 -12.51 -9.14 -26.31
N TYR A 615 -12.47 -9.08 -27.64
CA TYR A 615 -12.62 -10.24 -28.52
C TYR A 615 -11.42 -11.18 -28.40
N ALA A 616 -10.20 -10.65 -28.35
CA ALA A 616 -9.00 -11.46 -28.12
C ALA A 616 -9.06 -12.21 -26.79
N LEU A 617 -9.41 -11.53 -25.69
CA LEU A 617 -9.55 -12.17 -24.38
C LEU A 617 -10.69 -13.18 -24.34
N SER A 618 -11.86 -12.82 -24.86
CA SER A 618 -13.07 -13.67 -24.83
C SER A 618 -12.93 -14.92 -25.69
N VAL A 619 -12.36 -14.83 -26.90
CA VAL A 619 -12.17 -16.03 -27.74
C VAL A 619 -11.06 -16.93 -27.19
N THR A 620 -10.01 -16.33 -26.62
CA THR A 620 -8.84 -17.06 -26.15
C THR A 620 -9.07 -17.74 -24.81
N LEU A 621 -9.89 -17.17 -23.92
CA LEU A 621 -10.15 -17.67 -22.57
C LEU A 621 -11.64 -17.95 -22.28
N GLN A 622 -12.52 -17.83 -23.28
CA GLN A 622 -13.97 -18.03 -23.15
C GLN A 622 -14.57 -17.15 -22.04
N HIS A 623 -15.37 -17.73 -21.12
CA HIS A 623 -16.04 -16.99 -20.05
C HIS A 623 -15.09 -16.34 -19.05
N ILE A 624 -13.90 -16.90 -18.85
CA ILE A 624 -12.83 -16.29 -18.04
C ILE A 624 -12.37 -14.98 -18.70
N GLY A 625 -12.20 -14.99 -20.01
CA GLY A 625 -11.86 -13.80 -20.78
C GLY A 625 -12.90 -12.69 -20.64
N LYS A 626 -14.19 -13.05 -20.66
CA LYS A 626 -15.29 -12.10 -20.40
C LYS A 626 -15.19 -11.51 -18.98
N GLY A 627 -14.91 -12.33 -17.98
CA GLY A 627 -14.67 -11.88 -16.60
C GLY A 627 -13.50 -10.90 -16.48
N LEU A 628 -12.38 -11.16 -17.18
CA LEU A 628 -11.25 -10.24 -17.24
C LEU A 628 -11.60 -8.90 -17.90
N CYS A 629 -12.45 -8.89 -18.92
CA CYS A 629 -12.93 -7.64 -19.54
C CYS A 629 -13.73 -6.77 -18.55
N VAL A 630 -14.50 -7.41 -17.65
CA VAL A 630 -15.24 -6.72 -16.58
C VAL A 630 -14.28 -6.17 -15.52
N ILE A 631 -13.27 -6.96 -15.11
CA ILE A 631 -12.24 -6.48 -14.16
C ILE A 631 -11.49 -5.28 -14.74
N LEU A 632 -11.12 -5.33 -16.02
CA LEU A 632 -10.43 -4.23 -16.70
C LEU A 632 -11.25 -2.95 -16.74
N VAL A 633 -12.57 -3.00 -16.95
CA VAL A 633 -13.38 -1.76 -16.94
C VAL A 633 -13.42 -1.13 -15.55
N PHE A 634 -13.56 -1.94 -14.48
CA PHE A 634 -13.56 -1.42 -13.11
C PHE A 634 -12.23 -0.79 -12.71
N ALA A 635 -11.10 -1.34 -13.17
CA ALA A 635 -9.79 -0.76 -12.93
C ALA A 635 -9.55 0.54 -13.71
N GLN A 636 -10.12 0.64 -14.93
CA GLN A 636 -9.92 1.78 -15.81
C GLN A 636 -10.71 3.03 -15.42
N ILE A 637 -11.90 2.90 -14.83
CA ILE A 637 -12.73 4.06 -14.44
C ILE A 637 -11.98 5.04 -13.52
N PRO A 638 -11.40 4.61 -12.38
CA PRO A 638 -10.61 5.50 -11.53
C PRO A 638 -9.19 5.74 -12.09
N GLY A 639 -8.66 4.81 -12.89
CA GLY A 639 -7.27 4.86 -13.35
C GLY A 639 -7.02 5.69 -14.60
N ALA A 640 -8.04 5.96 -15.44
CA ALA A 640 -7.82 6.51 -16.78
C ALA A 640 -7.99 8.03 -16.92
N THR A 641 -7.82 8.79 -15.84
CA THR A 641 -7.79 10.28 -15.83
C THR A 641 -9.08 10.98 -16.27
N GLY A 642 -10.19 10.25 -16.33
CA GLY A 642 -11.46 10.77 -16.85
C GLY A 642 -12.15 11.77 -15.92
N LEU A 643 -12.11 11.53 -14.61
CA LEU A 643 -12.75 12.35 -13.58
C LEU A 643 -11.78 13.33 -12.90
N TYR A 644 -10.57 12.87 -12.61
CA TYR A 644 -9.54 13.64 -11.93
C TYR A 644 -8.22 13.52 -12.70
N PRO A 645 -7.33 14.53 -12.64
CA PRO A 645 -5.95 14.40 -13.06
C PRO A 645 -5.28 13.18 -12.43
N ILE A 646 -4.37 12.52 -13.15
CA ILE A 646 -3.75 11.27 -12.66
C ILE A 646 -2.95 11.52 -11.38
N GLU A 647 -2.37 12.71 -11.26
CA GLU A 647 -1.54 13.18 -10.16
C GLU A 647 -2.32 13.25 -8.84
N MET A 648 -3.65 13.37 -8.90
CA MET A 648 -4.54 13.34 -7.73
C MET A 648 -4.89 11.92 -7.28
N THR A 649 -4.54 10.90 -8.06
CA THR A 649 -4.81 9.49 -7.73
C THR A 649 -3.63 8.87 -6.98
N PRO A 650 -3.84 7.82 -6.16
CA PRO A 650 -2.74 7.12 -5.48
C PRO A 650 -1.70 6.54 -6.46
N ASP A 651 -0.43 6.43 -6.03
CA ASP A 651 0.72 5.99 -6.84
C ASP A 651 0.49 4.71 -7.65
N PHE A 652 -0.30 3.78 -7.13
CA PHE A 652 -0.70 2.57 -7.85
C PHE A 652 -1.41 2.88 -9.18
N PHE A 653 -2.39 3.78 -9.17
CA PHE A 653 -3.11 4.16 -10.38
C PHE A 653 -2.20 4.96 -11.32
N GLN A 654 -1.32 5.81 -10.78
CA GLN A 654 -0.29 6.51 -11.56
C GLN A 654 0.72 5.56 -12.23
N ALA A 655 0.99 4.38 -11.65
CA ALA A 655 1.87 3.39 -12.26
C ALA A 655 1.17 2.55 -13.35
N VAL A 656 -0.12 2.26 -13.17
CA VAL A 656 -0.85 1.33 -14.05
C VAL A 656 -1.59 2.03 -15.18
N TYR A 657 -1.97 3.31 -15.04
CA TYR A 657 -2.74 4.02 -16.06
C TYR A 657 -2.12 4.07 -17.48
N PRO A 658 -0.79 3.98 -17.71
CA PRO A 658 -0.26 3.94 -19.08
C PRO A 658 -0.64 2.64 -19.81
N PHE A 659 -1.01 1.59 -19.08
CA PHE A 659 -1.48 0.31 -19.61
C PHE A 659 -2.98 0.26 -19.86
N PHE A 660 -3.71 1.35 -19.57
CA PHE A 660 -5.14 1.45 -19.78
C PHE A 660 -5.46 2.14 -21.12
N PRO A 661 -6.12 1.45 -22.06
CA PRO A 661 -6.48 2.06 -23.33
C PRO A 661 -7.48 3.22 -23.17
N PHE A 662 -8.26 3.26 -22.07
CA PHE A 662 -9.13 4.40 -21.75
C PHE A 662 -8.37 5.73 -21.63
N THR A 663 -7.15 5.72 -21.08
CA THR A 663 -6.33 6.93 -20.93
C THR A 663 -6.14 7.61 -22.28
N TYR A 664 -5.82 6.83 -23.31
CA TYR A 664 -5.54 7.34 -24.66
C TYR A 664 -6.83 7.68 -25.40
N GLY A 665 -7.90 6.88 -25.24
CA GLY A 665 -9.20 7.15 -25.85
C GLY A 665 -9.86 8.42 -25.32
N ILE A 666 -9.81 8.65 -24.00
CA ILE A 666 -10.37 9.84 -23.35
C ILE A 666 -9.59 11.09 -23.77
N ASN A 667 -8.26 11.05 -23.68
CA ASN A 667 -7.44 12.20 -24.03
C ASN A 667 -7.49 12.51 -25.54
N ALA A 668 -7.58 11.51 -26.42
CA ALA A 668 -7.74 11.77 -27.85
C ALA A 668 -9.09 12.41 -28.16
N MET A 669 -10.15 12.03 -27.45
CA MET A 669 -11.46 12.69 -27.57
C MET A 669 -11.43 14.12 -27.03
N ARG A 670 -10.73 14.37 -25.91
CA ARG A 670 -10.53 15.73 -25.38
C ARG A 670 -9.89 16.66 -26.42
N GLU A 671 -8.88 16.21 -27.16
CA GLU A 671 -8.26 17.01 -28.24
C GLU A 671 -9.29 17.43 -29.31
N THR A 672 -10.18 16.52 -29.68
CA THR A 672 -11.22 16.80 -30.70
C THR A 672 -12.36 17.69 -30.19
N ILE A 673 -12.52 17.78 -28.86
CA ILE A 673 -13.59 18.53 -28.17
C ILE A 673 -13.11 19.93 -27.74
N ALA A 674 -11.91 20.02 -27.15
CA ALA A 674 -11.38 21.23 -26.54
C ALA A 674 -10.36 21.96 -27.43
N GLY A 675 -9.59 21.24 -28.26
CA GLY A 675 -8.55 21.82 -29.11
C GLY A 675 -7.32 20.90 -29.21
N PHE A 676 -6.54 21.07 -30.28
CA PHE A 676 -5.37 20.24 -30.55
C PHE A 676 -4.07 20.90 -30.07
N TYR A 677 -3.14 20.12 -29.53
CA TYR A 677 -1.81 20.60 -29.13
C TYR A 677 -0.67 19.70 -29.61
N ASP A 678 0.38 20.29 -30.21
CA ASP A 678 1.68 19.68 -30.57
C ASP A 678 1.66 18.22 -31.11
N GLY A 679 0.66 17.88 -31.94
CA GLY A 679 0.52 16.53 -32.50
C GLY A 679 0.13 15.44 -31.49
N GLN A 680 -0.29 15.82 -30.27
CA GLN A 680 -0.67 14.93 -29.18
C GLN A 680 -1.78 13.96 -29.59
N TRP A 681 -2.82 14.43 -30.29
CA TRP A 681 -3.86 13.56 -30.85
C TRP A 681 -3.28 12.41 -31.68
N GLY A 682 -2.27 12.68 -32.52
CA GLY A 682 -1.62 11.67 -33.35
C GLY A 682 -0.88 10.61 -32.52
N ALA A 683 -0.18 11.04 -31.45
CA ALA A 683 0.50 10.13 -30.52
C ALA A 683 -0.51 9.23 -29.77
N LEU A 684 -1.63 9.80 -29.31
CA LEU A 684 -2.68 9.06 -28.61
C LEU A 684 -3.36 8.03 -29.52
N MET A 685 -3.66 8.41 -30.77
CA MET A 685 -4.18 7.49 -31.79
C MET A 685 -3.17 6.40 -32.13
N GLY A 686 -1.88 6.73 -32.20
CA GLY A 686 -0.80 5.77 -32.38
C GLY A 686 -0.76 4.72 -31.26
N MET A 687 -0.94 5.13 -30.01
CA MET A 687 -0.97 4.20 -28.88
C MET A 687 -2.21 3.29 -28.90
N LEU A 688 -3.39 3.81 -29.28
CA LEU A 688 -4.58 2.97 -29.49
C LEU A 688 -4.33 1.90 -30.55
N LEU A 689 -3.65 2.25 -31.65
CA LEU A 689 -3.25 1.28 -32.67
C LEU A 689 -2.26 0.23 -32.14
N VAL A 690 -1.35 0.59 -31.23
CA VAL A 690 -0.47 -0.36 -30.55
C VAL A 690 -1.27 -1.35 -29.70
N PHE A 691 -2.23 -0.87 -28.90
CA PHE A 691 -3.14 -1.76 -28.14
C PHE A 691 -3.92 -2.71 -29.06
N LEU A 692 -4.45 -2.19 -30.16
CA LEU A 692 -5.13 -2.99 -31.17
C LEU A 692 -4.18 -4.06 -31.73
N ALA A 693 -2.96 -3.71 -32.14
CA ALA A 693 -1.97 -4.65 -32.66
C ALA A 693 -1.60 -5.74 -31.63
N VAL A 694 -1.35 -5.36 -30.38
CA VAL A 694 -1.06 -6.31 -29.29
C VAL A 694 -2.23 -7.27 -29.07
N SER A 695 -3.47 -6.80 -29.10
CA SER A 695 -4.64 -7.66 -28.94
C SER A 695 -4.77 -8.69 -30.07
N PHE A 696 -4.43 -8.33 -31.32
CA PHE A 696 -4.37 -9.27 -32.44
C PHE A 696 -3.27 -10.32 -32.25
N VAL A 697 -2.09 -9.92 -31.76
CA VAL A 697 -1.01 -10.85 -31.45
C VAL A 697 -1.45 -11.87 -30.39
N ILE A 698 -2.13 -11.41 -29.35
CA ILE A 698 -2.69 -12.30 -28.31
C ILE A 698 -3.75 -13.23 -28.92
N GLY A 699 -4.75 -12.67 -29.61
CA GLY A 699 -5.89 -13.42 -30.14
C GLY A 699 -5.53 -14.43 -31.24
N LEU A 700 -4.54 -14.14 -32.09
CA LEU A 700 -4.08 -15.03 -33.15
C LEU A 700 -2.95 -15.96 -32.70
N GLY A 701 -2.05 -15.49 -31.84
CA GLY A 701 -0.85 -16.21 -31.41
C GLY A 701 -1.10 -17.17 -30.25
N LEU A 702 -1.88 -16.76 -29.25
CA LEU A 702 -2.11 -17.56 -28.03
C LEU A 702 -3.23 -18.60 -28.20
N ARG A 703 -4.23 -18.29 -29.04
CA ARG A 703 -5.41 -19.15 -29.28
C ARG A 703 -5.11 -20.60 -29.68
N PRO A 704 -4.14 -20.90 -30.58
CA PRO A 704 -3.81 -22.29 -30.93
C PRO A 704 -3.28 -23.12 -29.76
N TYR A 705 -2.64 -22.48 -28.78
CA TYR A 705 -2.07 -23.16 -27.61
C TYR A 705 -3.12 -23.46 -26.54
N LEU A 706 -4.16 -22.63 -26.45
CA LEU A 706 -5.22 -22.77 -25.45
C LEU A 706 -6.47 -23.49 -25.97
N THR A 707 -6.44 -24.03 -27.19
CA THR A 707 -7.59 -24.73 -27.80
C THR A 707 -8.09 -25.91 -26.95
N ASN A 708 -7.18 -26.68 -26.35
CA ASN A 708 -7.55 -27.79 -25.47
C ASN A 708 -8.19 -27.30 -24.16
N LEU A 709 -7.69 -26.18 -23.63
CA LEU A 709 -8.22 -25.57 -22.42
C LEU A 709 -9.64 -25.01 -22.66
N ASN A 710 -9.86 -24.33 -23.79
CA ASN A 710 -11.15 -23.75 -24.14
C ASN A 710 -12.23 -24.82 -24.33
N ARG A 711 -11.86 -25.97 -24.91
CA ARG A 711 -12.79 -27.10 -25.08
C ARG A 711 -13.19 -27.72 -23.75
N MET A 712 -12.23 -27.90 -22.83
CA MET A 712 -12.50 -28.38 -21.47
C MET A 712 -13.51 -27.45 -20.77
N PHE A 713 -13.30 -26.14 -20.80
CA PHE A 713 -14.24 -25.18 -20.24
C PHE A 713 -15.60 -25.21 -20.93
N ALA A 714 -15.64 -25.28 -22.26
CA ALA A 714 -16.90 -25.37 -23.00
C ALA A 714 -17.69 -26.62 -22.59
N GLN A 715 -17.03 -27.76 -22.36
CA GLN A 715 -17.67 -28.98 -21.86
C GLN A 715 -18.23 -28.81 -20.45
N GLN A 716 -17.46 -28.21 -19.52
CA GLN A 716 -17.92 -28.01 -18.14
C GLN A 716 -19.07 -27.01 -18.03
N ILE A 717 -19.03 -25.97 -18.83
CA ILE A 717 -20.13 -24.99 -18.91
C ILE A 717 -21.39 -25.66 -19.46
N LYS A 718 -21.24 -26.52 -20.48
CA LYS A 718 -22.33 -27.33 -21.00
C LYS A 718 -22.88 -28.33 -19.99
N GLU A 719 -22.02 -28.93 -19.15
CA GLU A 719 -22.43 -29.81 -18.05
C GLU A 719 -23.19 -29.06 -16.95
N SER A 720 -22.96 -27.75 -16.78
CA SER A 720 -23.66 -26.96 -15.77
C SER A 720 -25.14 -26.71 -16.11
N ASP A 721 -25.51 -26.76 -17.40
CA ASP A 721 -26.86 -26.46 -17.94
C ASP A 721 -27.49 -25.12 -17.49
N ILE A 722 -26.69 -24.26 -16.86
CA ILE A 722 -27.10 -22.95 -16.31
C ILE A 722 -26.49 -21.81 -17.13
N LEU A 723 -25.33 -22.03 -17.74
CA LEU A 723 -24.55 -21.01 -18.44
C LEU A 723 -24.53 -21.28 -19.95
N ASN A 724 -24.84 -20.25 -20.75
CA ASN A 724 -24.78 -20.32 -22.21
C ASN A 724 -23.32 -20.46 -22.69
N GLY A 725 -22.91 -21.68 -23.06
CA GLY A 725 -21.59 -21.97 -23.63
C GLY A 725 -21.60 -22.15 -25.16
N GLU A 726 -20.45 -21.94 -25.81
CA GLU A 726 -20.26 -22.19 -27.25
C GLU A 726 -19.40 -23.43 -27.50
N ASP A 727 -19.80 -24.26 -28.48
CA ASP A 727 -18.97 -25.39 -28.92
C ASP A 727 -17.75 -24.89 -29.72
N VAL A 728 -16.54 -25.23 -29.26
CA VAL A 728 -15.27 -24.83 -29.89
C VAL A 728 -15.06 -25.61 -31.20
N GLN A 729 -15.18 -24.93 -32.35
CA GLN A 729 -15.11 -25.55 -33.69
C GLN A 729 -13.69 -25.64 -34.28
N VAL A 730 -12.70 -26.05 -33.48
CA VAL A 730 -11.28 -26.12 -33.90
C VAL A 730 -10.80 -27.58 -33.98
N PRO A 731 -10.06 -27.99 -35.04
CA PRO A 731 -9.59 -29.37 -35.22
C PRO A 731 -8.66 -29.85 -34.08
N MET A 732 -8.90 -31.09 -33.64
CA MET A 732 -8.35 -31.68 -32.42
C MET A 732 -6.86 -32.08 -32.56
N ARG A 733 -5.95 -31.43 -31.83
CA ARG A 733 -4.62 -32.03 -31.54
C ARG A 733 -4.72 -32.90 -30.28
N ARG A 734 -5.35 -34.06 -30.44
CA ARG A 734 -5.83 -34.92 -29.33
C ARG A 734 -4.71 -35.40 -28.39
N TYR A 735 -3.52 -35.67 -28.91
CA TYR A 735 -2.38 -36.17 -28.15
C TYR A 735 -1.05 -35.62 -28.69
N ARG A 736 -0.08 -35.34 -27.80
CA ARG A 736 1.28 -34.94 -28.22
C ARG A 736 1.99 -36.14 -28.87
N VAL A 737 2.85 -35.88 -29.86
CA VAL A 737 3.64 -36.92 -30.54
C VAL A 737 4.43 -37.74 -29.55
N ALA A 738 5.07 -37.06 -28.60
CA ALA A 738 5.84 -37.68 -27.53
C ALA A 738 5.00 -38.61 -26.65
N GLN A 739 3.70 -38.33 -26.48
CA GLN A 739 2.79 -39.19 -25.71
C GLN A 739 2.37 -40.41 -26.52
N LEU A 740 2.09 -40.25 -27.82
CA LEU A 740 1.77 -41.36 -28.73
C LEU A 740 2.98 -42.29 -28.93
N THR A 741 4.18 -41.75 -29.13
CA THR A 741 5.41 -42.54 -29.27
C THR A 741 5.77 -43.27 -27.99
N ARG A 742 5.57 -42.64 -26.83
CA ARG A 742 5.84 -43.27 -25.52
C ARG A 742 4.82 -44.35 -25.18
N ALA A 743 3.55 -44.13 -25.52
CA ALA A 743 2.50 -45.13 -25.38
C ALA A 743 2.71 -46.35 -26.30
N LEU A 744 3.31 -46.15 -27.49
CA LEU A 744 3.66 -47.21 -28.44
C LEU A 744 4.99 -47.95 -28.11
N ALA A 745 5.93 -47.28 -27.43
CA ALA A 745 7.25 -47.83 -27.14
C ALA A 745 7.33 -48.70 -25.87
N ASP A 746 6.57 -48.38 -24.82
CA ASP A 746 6.63 -49.12 -23.55
C ASP A 746 5.28 -49.08 -22.79
N ARG A 747 4.42 -50.06 -23.05
CA ARG A 747 3.00 -50.05 -22.64
C ARG A 747 2.79 -50.35 -21.16
N GLU A 748 3.54 -51.29 -20.58
CA GLU A 748 3.34 -51.73 -19.20
C GLU A 748 3.89 -50.69 -18.21
N GLU A 749 5.10 -50.20 -18.44
CA GLU A 749 5.72 -49.24 -17.53
C GLU A 749 5.03 -47.87 -17.59
N TYR A 750 4.61 -47.44 -18.79
CA TYR A 750 3.83 -46.21 -18.98
C TYR A 750 2.45 -46.29 -18.31
N ARG A 751 1.72 -47.42 -18.45
CA ARG A 751 0.41 -47.61 -17.82
C ARG A 751 0.48 -47.62 -16.29
N VAL A 752 1.47 -48.30 -15.71
CA VAL A 752 1.61 -48.41 -14.25
C VAL A 752 1.97 -47.06 -13.64
N ARG A 753 2.97 -46.35 -14.17
CA ARG A 753 3.36 -45.01 -13.67
C ARG A 753 2.24 -43.98 -13.83
N LEU A 754 1.54 -44.00 -14.98
CA LEU A 754 0.48 -43.06 -15.25
C LEU A 754 -0.75 -43.29 -14.37
N ARG A 755 -1.15 -44.56 -14.13
CA ARG A 755 -2.25 -44.89 -13.22
C ARG A 755 -1.94 -44.48 -11.78
N GLN A 756 -0.71 -44.71 -11.31
CA GLN A 756 -0.30 -44.28 -9.97
C GLN A 756 -0.36 -42.76 -9.80
N HIS A 757 0.11 -41.98 -10.78
CA HIS A 757 0.03 -40.52 -10.76
C HIS A 757 -1.41 -40.00 -10.88
N ALA A 758 -2.21 -40.55 -11.80
CA ALA A 758 -3.60 -40.16 -11.98
C ALA A 758 -4.45 -40.46 -10.74
N GLN A 759 -4.26 -41.63 -10.12
CA GLN A 759 -5.00 -42.03 -8.92
C GLN A 759 -4.65 -41.18 -7.70
N ARG A 760 -3.36 -40.80 -7.53
CA ARG A 760 -2.94 -39.84 -6.49
C ARG A 760 -3.54 -38.45 -6.70
N PHE A 761 -3.62 -37.98 -7.95
CA PHE A 761 -4.21 -36.67 -8.24
C PHE A 761 -5.73 -36.67 -8.05
N ILE A 762 -6.43 -37.72 -8.49
CA ILE A 762 -7.90 -37.84 -8.35
C ILE A 762 -8.34 -37.87 -6.89
N THR A 763 -7.58 -38.51 -5.99
CA THR A 763 -7.90 -38.51 -4.55
C THR A 763 -7.69 -37.14 -3.90
N TRP A 764 -6.68 -36.37 -4.36
CA TRP A 764 -6.40 -35.03 -3.85
C TRP A 764 -7.23 -33.92 -4.49
N TYR A 765 -7.71 -34.12 -5.72
CA TYR A 765 -8.51 -33.16 -6.48
C TYR A 765 -9.69 -32.55 -5.67
N PRO A 766 -10.56 -33.32 -5.00
CA PRO A 766 -11.64 -32.72 -4.21
C PRO A 766 -11.12 -31.87 -3.05
N HIS A 767 -10.01 -32.25 -2.42
CA HIS A 767 -9.41 -31.45 -1.35
C HIS A 767 -8.83 -30.14 -1.87
N LEU A 768 -8.18 -30.16 -3.04
CA LEU A 768 -7.66 -28.95 -3.69
C LEU A 768 -8.79 -28.01 -4.14
N LEU A 769 -9.91 -28.56 -4.62
CA LEU A 769 -11.07 -27.78 -5.01
C LEU A 769 -11.74 -27.11 -3.79
N HIS A 770 -11.99 -27.85 -2.72
CA HIS A 770 -12.52 -27.29 -1.47
C HIS A 770 -11.56 -26.27 -0.84
N GLY A 771 -10.25 -26.52 -0.92
CA GLY A 771 -9.22 -25.58 -0.50
C GLY A 771 -9.29 -24.27 -1.29
N ALA A 772 -9.40 -24.34 -2.63
CA ALA A 772 -9.53 -23.15 -3.46
C ALA A 772 -10.79 -22.33 -3.15
N TRP A 773 -11.93 -22.97 -2.87
CA TRP A 773 -13.14 -22.29 -2.41
C TRP A 773 -12.96 -21.66 -1.03
N PHE A 774 -12.41 -22.43 -0.08
CA PHE A 774 -12.16 -21.94 1.28
C PHE A 774 -11.22 -20.74 1.26
N PHE A 775 -10.05 -20.84 0.65
CA PHE A 775 -9.09 -19.73 0.57
C PHE A 775 -9.57 -18.60 -0.34
N GLY A 776 -10.36 -18.90 -1.38
CA GLY A 776 -11.00 -17.91 -2.23
C GLY A 776 -11.94 -16.98 -1.48
N ILE A 777 -12.56 -17.44 -0.39
CA ILE A 777 -13.46 -16.64 0.46
C ILE A 777 -12.76 -16.17 1.74
N ALA A 778 -11.99 -17.04 2.40
CA ALA A 778 -11.36 -16.78 3.67
C ALA A 778 -10.26 -15.72 3.57
N VAL A 779 -9.40 -15.76 2.54
CA VAL A 779 -8.30 -14.79 2.40
C VAL A 779 -8.83 -13.38 2.18
N PRO A 780 -9.79 -13.12 1.27
CA PRO A 780 -10.41 -11.80 1.16
C PRO A 780 -11.09 -11.35 2.46
N THR A 781 -11.82 -12.25 3.13
CA THR A 781 -12.55 -11.93 4.38
C THR A 781 -11.59 -11.54 5.50
N VAL A 782 -10.54 -12.33 5.73
CA VAL A 782 -9.52 -12.05 6.75
C VAL A 782 -8.74 -10.80 6.41
N ALA A 783 -8.34 -10.63 5.15
CA ALA A 783 -7.66 -9.41 4.69
C ALA A 783 -8.51 -8.18 4.98
N THR A 784 -9.81 -8.19 4.67
CA THR A 784 -10.70 -7.06 4.95
C THR A 784 -10.80 -6.74 6.44
N VAL A 785 -10.87 -7.74 7.31
CA VAL A 785 -10.89 -7.52 8.77
C VAL A 785 -9.54 -6.98 9.28
N VAL A 786 -8.43 -7.51 8.78
CA VAL A 786 -7.09 -7.04 9.18
C VAL A 786 -6.88 -5.60 8.71
N PHE A 787 -7.28 -5.29 7.47
CA PHE A 787 -7.10 -3.96 6.90
C PHE A 787 -8.08 -2.92 7.45
N SER A 788 -9.27 -3.31 7.91
CA SER A 788 -10.17 -2.38 8.61
C SER A 788 -9.60 -1.93 9.96
N VAL A 789 -8.75 -2.74 10.60
CA VAL A 789 -8.13 -2.46 11.90
C VAL A 789 -6.76 -1.78 11.76
N THR A 790 -6.01 -2.05 10.69
CA THR A 790 -4.60 -1.61 10.54
C THR A 790 -4.41 -0.27 9.80
N GLY A 791 -5.47 0.36 9.29
CA GLY A 791 -5.39 1.70 8.68
C GLY A 791 -4.60 1.77 7.35
N SER A 792 -4.30 0.64 6.72
CA SER A 792 -3.57 0.57 5.43
C SER A 792 -4.31 1.29 4.29
N THR A 793 -3.58 1.73 3.27
CA THR A 793 -4.15 2.40 2.09
C THR A 793 -5.16 1.50 1.39
N ARG A 794 -6.43 1.95 1.37
CA ARG A 794 -7.59 1.17 0.89
C ARG A 794 -7.42 0.63 -0.54
N VAL A 795 -6.60 1.29 -1.36
CA VAL A 795 -6.30 0.90 -2.75
C VAL A 795 -5.41 -0.34 -2.81
N VAL A 796 -4.44 -0.50 -1.90
CA VAL A 796 -3.57 -1.70 -1.87
C VAL A 796 -4.40 -2.94 -1.54
N VAL A 797 -5.39 -2.81 -0.67
CA VAL A 797 -6.31 -3.90 -0.30
C VAL A 797 -7.16 -4.34 -1.48
N LEU A 798 -7.78 -3.39 -2.18
CA LEU A 798 -8.59 -3.66 -3.36
C LEU A 798 -7.76 -4.26 -4.50
N THR A 799 -6.52 -3.79 -4.67
CA THR A 799 -5.57 -4.34 -5.65
C THR A 799 -5.18 -5.77 -5.29
N ALA A 800 -4.83 -6.03 -4.03
CA ALA A 800 -4.52 -7.37 -3.54
C ALA A 800 -5.71 -8.32 -3.70
N TRP A 801 -6.93 -7.84 -3.50
CA TRP A 801 -8.17 -8.57 -3.78
C TRP A 801 -8.30 -8.97 -5.25
N LEU A 802 -8.13 -8.02 -6.17
CA LEU A 802 -8.19 -8.29 -7.61
C LEU A 802 -7.12 -9.29 -8.04
N VAL A 803 -5.89 -9.12 -7.56
CA VAL A 803 -4.78 -10.05 -7.84
C VAL A 803 -5.07 -11.43 -7.27
N TRP A 804 -5.58 -11.52 -6.04
CA TRP A 804 -5.95 -12.79 -5.42
C TRP A 804 -7.05 -13.52 -6.18
N LEU A 805 -8.09 -12.80 -6.63
CA LEU A 805 -9.14 -13.36 -7.47
C LEU A 805 -8.57 -13.93 -8.78
N VAL A 806 -7.64 -13.21 -9.41
CA VAL A 806 -6.95 -13.70 -10.63
C VAL A 806 -6.10 -14.95 -10.30
N ILE A 807 -5.39 -14.98 -9.17
CA ILE A 807 -4.59 -16.15 -8.74
C ILE A 807 -5.47 -17.37 -8.49
N VAL A 808 -6.57 -17.22 -7.77
CA VAL A 808 -7.51 -18.32 -7.49
C VAL A 808 -8.14 -18.82 -8.79
N MET A 809 -8.53 -17.91 -9.68
CA MET A 809 -9.07 -18.27 -11.00
C MET A 809 -8.03 -19.04 -11.82
N LEU A 810 -6.78 -18.57 -11.86
CA LEU A 810 -5.68 -19.25 -12.57
C LEU A 810 -5.35 -20.61 -11.95
N PHE A 811 -5.36 -20.72 -10.63
CA PHE A 811 -5.18 -21.99 -9.92
C PHE A 811 -6.26 -23.00 -10.31
N LEU A 812 -7.54 -22.60 -10.29
CA LEU A 812 -8.65 -23.45 -10.70
C LEU A 812 -8.53 -23.88 -12.17
N VAL A 813 -8.14 -22.96 -13.05
CA VAL A 813 -7.87 -23.26 -14.47
C VAL A 813 -6.78 -24.32 -14.62
N VAL A 814 -5.67 -24.16 -13.92
CA VAL A 814 -4.52 -25.09 -13.99
C VAL A 814 -4.90 -26.45 -13.39
N LEU A 815 -5.57 -26.46 -12.24
CA LEU A 815 -6.02 -27.67 -11.57
C LEU A 815 -6.90 -28.50 -12.51
N GLU A 816 -7.85 -27.84 -13.16
CA GLU A 816 -8.77 -28.51 -14.07
C GLU A 816 -8.09 -28.95 -15.36
N HIS A 817 -7.18 -28.14 -15.90
CA HIS A 817 -6.37 -28.54 -17.05
C HIS A 817 -5.53 -29.79 -16.78
N VAL A 818 -4.95 -29.91 -15.58
CA VAL A 818 -4.19 -31.09 -15.15
C VAL A 818 -5.11 -32.31 -15.05
N ARG A 819 -6.30 -32.16 -14.46
CA ARG A 819 -7.31 -33.22 -14.37
C ARG A 819 -7.68 -33.77 -15.75
N ASP A 820 -8.12 -32.89 -16.64
CA ASP A 820 -8.53 -33.20 -17.99
C ASP A 820 -7.37 -33.77 -18.84
N SER A 821 -6.14 -33.30 -18.63
CA SER A 821 -4.92 -33.89 -19.22
C SER A 821 -4.65 -35.32 -18.74
N LEU A 822 -4.82 -35.60 -17.44
CA LEU A 822 -4.61 -36.93 -16.88
C LEU A 822 -5.70 -37.91 -17.33
N GLU A 823 -6.96 -37.50 -17.32
CA GLU A 823 -8.09 -38.30 -17.83
C GLU A 823 -7.85 -38.73 -19.28
N ARG A 824 -7.46 -37.80 -20.16
CA ARG A 824 -7.08 -38.11 -21.55
C ARG A 824 -5.93 -39.11 -21.66
N GLN A 825 -4.88 -38.96 -20.86
CA GLN A 825 -3.72 -39.86 -20.92
C GLN A 825 -4.09 -41.27 -20.43
N VAL A 826 -4.98 -41.39 -19.44
CA VAL A 826 -5.50 -42.68 -18.96
C VAL A 826 -6.37 -43.34 -20.03
N THR A 827 -7.23 -42.58 -20.72
CA THR A 827 -8.00 -43.09 -21.87
C THR A 827 -7.09 -43.55 -23.02
N LEU A 828 -6.04 -42.78 -23.35
CA LEU A 828 -5.03 -43.19 -24.34
C LEU A 828 -4.35 -44.50 -23.94
N GLY A 829 -4.02 -44.62 -22.66
CA GLY A 829 -3.47 -45.83 -22.09
C GLY A 829 -4.41 -47.03 -22.21
N ALA A 830 -5.73 -46.86 -22.33
CA ALA A 830 -6.70 -47.96 -22.42
C ALA A 830 -6.89 -48.52 -23.83
N LEU A 831 -6.46 -47.81 -24.89
CA LEU A 831 -6.64 -48.20 -26.29
C LEU A 831 -5.78 -49.40 -26.71
N SER A 832 -6.22 -50.11 -27.75
CA SER A 832 -5.49 -51.19 -28.43
C SER A 832 -4.43 -50.66 -29.40
N ASP A 833 -3.47 -51.50 -29.78
CA ASP A 833 -2.35 -51.10 -30.65
C ASP A 833 -2.83 -50.71 -32.06
N ASP A 834 -3.89 -51.34 -32.55
CA ASP A 834 -4.49 -51.02 -33.85
C ASP A 834 -5.22 -49.66 -33.80
N GLU A 835 -5.90 -49.35 -32.69
CA GLU A 835 -6.52 -48.04 -32.46
C GLU A 835 -5.47 -46.92 -32.29
N LEU A 836 -4.36 -47.20 -31.60
CA LEU A 836 -3.26 -46.24 -31.45
C LEU A 836 -2.53 -45.97 -32.77
N ARG A 837 -2.32 -47.01 -33.59
CA ARG A 837 -1.76 -46.86 -34.95
C ARG A 837 -2.71 -46.12 -35.88
N ALA A 838 -4.03 -46.36 -35.78
CA ALA A 838 -5.05 -45.62 -36.51
C ALA A 838 -5.09 -44.13 -36.09
N LEU A 839 -4.97 -43.83 -34.80
CA LEU A 839 -4.85 -42.45 -34.31
C LEU A 839 -3.53 -41.78 -34.73
N PHE A 840 -2.44 -42.54 -34.81
CA PHE A 840 -1.14 -42.04 -35.26
C PHE A 840 -1.13 -41.76 -36.77
N SER A 841 -1.79 -42.59 -37.58
CA SER A 841 -1.91 -42.41 -39.03
C SER A 841 -2.95 -41.34 -39.41
N ALA A 842 -4.05 -41.21 -38.66
CA ALA A 842 -5.06 -40.16 -38.83
C ALA A 842 -4.58 -38.76 -38.40
N ARG A 843 -3.38 -38.66 -37.81
CA ARG A 843 -2.77 -37.40 -37.35
C ARG A 843 -2.59 -36.35 -38.46
N THR A 844 -2.54 -36.78 -39.71
CA THR A 844 -2.38 -35.92 -40.89
C THR A 844 -3.69 -35.61 -41.61
N SER A 845 -4.79 -36.33 -41.33
CA SER A 845 -6.11 -36.07 -41.93
C SER A 845 -6.95 -35.20 -40.99
N LEU A 846 -7.50 -34.10 -41.52
CA LEU A 846 -8.36 -33.15 -40.80
C LEU A 846 -9.78 -33.67 -40.54
N ASP A 847 -10.09 -34.91 -40.89
CA ASP A 847 -11.44 -35.47 -40.79
C ASP A 847 -11.74 -36.09 -39.42
N GLU A 848 -12.94 -35.82 -38.92
CA GLU A 848 -13.53 -36.39 -37.71
C GLU A 848 -13.69 -37.91 -37.84
N ALA A 849 -12.68 -38.67 -37.43
CA ALA A 849 -12.87 -40.10 -37.17
C ALA A 849 -13.68 -40.29 -35.86
N PRO A 850 -14.80 -41.03 -35.86
CA PRO A 850 -15.56 -41.31 -34.65
C PRO A 850 -14.73 -42.12 -33.65
N LEU A 851 -14.93 -41.86 -32.36
CA LEU A 851 -14.36 -42.66 -31.27
C LEU A 851 -14.93 -44.09 -31.30
N PRO A 852 -14.13 -45.14 -31.02
CA PRO A 852 -14.67 -46.37 -30.45
C PRO A 852 -15.18 -46.05 -29.03
N ALA A 853 -16.41 -46.47 -28.72
CA ALA A 853 -16.95 -46.34 -27.37
C ALA A 853 -16.14 -47.23 -26.40
N PRO A 854 -15.87 -46.80 -25.16
CA PRO A 854 -15.25 -47.66 -24.18
C PRO A 854 -16.23 -48.78 -23.80
N ASP A 855 -15.87 -50.02 -24.09
CA ASP A 855 -16.52 -51.18 -23.52
C ASP A 855 -16.46 -51.10 -21.98
N GLY A 856 -17.58 -51.45 -21.35
CA GLY A 856 -17.93 -51.06 -20.00
C GLY A 856 -16.87 -51.37 -18.94
N ALA A 857 -16.33 -50.32 -18.32
CA ALA A 857 -15.76 -50.38 -16.98
C ALA A 857 -15.82 -48.97 -16.36
N GLY A 858 -16.72 -48.77 -15.39
CA GLY A 858 -16.67 -47.60 -14.51
C GLY A 858 -17.95 -46.79 -14.29
N LYS A 859 -19.15 -47.32 -14.51
CA LYS A 859 -20.33 -46.85 -13.75
C LYS A 859 -20.22 -47.41 -12.33
N GLY A 860 -19.50 -46.74 -11.43
CA GLY A 860 -19.30 -47.28 -10.08
C GLY A 860 -18.34 -46.48 -9.20
N ALA A 861 -18.53 -45.18 -9.09
CA ALA A 861 -18.09 -44.42 -7.91
C ALA A 861 -19.10 -43.28 -7.74
N GLY A 862 -20.00 -43.45 -6.77
CA GLY A 862 -21.08 -42.52 -6.48
C GLY A 862 -20.52 -41.16 -6.08
N ARG A 863 -21.16 -40.11 -6.60
CA ARG A 863 -21.16 -38.79 -5.98
C ARG A 863 -21.87 -38.92 -4.64
N ALA A 864 -21.13 -38.68 -3.56
CA ALA A 864 -21.64 -38.17 -2.29
C ALA A 864 -20.78 -36.95 -1.95
#